data_AF-A0A552X1W9-F1
#
_entry.id   AF-A0A552X1W9-F1
#
_cell.length_a   1.000
_cell.length_b   1.000
_cell.length_c   1.000
_cell.angle_alpha   90.00
_cell.angle_beta   90.00
_cell.angle_gamma   90.00
#
_symmetry.space_group_name_H-M   'P 1'
#
loop_
_entity.id
_entity.type
_entity.pdbx_description
1 polymer ?
#
loop_
_entity_poly.entity_id
_entity_poly.type
_entity_poly.pdbx_seq_one_letter_code
_entity_poly.pdbx_strand_id
1 'polypeptide(L)'
;MRPTLFNWSSTPKWFLLAIVGTFLVACNDHGRGPILGTDGNVALSPTVTAVAPANNATNVTVINPTITAQFSEPVNALTAADFTVTCASPCTTPTGTVTMNASNTMATFTVTDPAELSSSTVYTATIVNATSRSNGLSIAQPYVWSFTTGAALVSTLPRVTLTVPVTTESDPTPNVSVNTLITAEFTKDMAAETFTDTSFTVTCGTPCVNPTGSVSYNVASKRAEFTPTGSLDWETTYTVTIHSSVTDLAGNELAGNQGDATSASDYIWSFTTAAAPVATLPRVSSTVPATSTSSEPTSNVVVNTVISAEFTKEMDADTITDATFIVTCVSPCVNPVGSVSYNMASKSAVFIPEDNLDWDTTYTVTVDSSVTDLDGNELAGNQGNATTVSDYIWQFTTGSLVDTTRPRVTITEPVTSSNGPTENVPANTAITAVFSESMLASTIDSQTFTLTCETPCVSPAGAVSYVSGSKSAVFTPEENLEEGTTYTATVFKEVTDLAGNQLAGNQGPVTSASDYIWTFTTVAAVPADNIFVLSTDPGDGDFMAVCPSASINATFEIPSGVRLNPTTVNDMTFIVVENDNPANSVTAESIMLDQDTGTIITFIPQEELPENVTYLVTIKGGPDGVKDLIVPGNEMLEDYEFTFTTEAPTESCLEPVDLGTAAPFGTFGGSAGVTNQGLLTIVNGDLGTTATSTLVTGFVSEPGCEYTITTLNEGQVNGKIFTAPPPPTVACPQDGTAETEAIAIQARLDAEAAFIALSPANMPGGQNPGNDNLGSLTLTPGIYTAPSGSFLIQGGDLTLDAQGNQNAVWVFQMATTLTVGGPGADFPQSVVLTNGAQAKNIFWQVGSAATINAGGGGNMKGTIIAQDGVSISTAGNVDIVTLDGRALSLTASVTMVNTVINVPAE
;
A
#
# COMPACT_ATOMS: atom_id res chain seq x y z
N MET A 1 27.94 -16.20 -19.71
CA MET A 1 29.31 -16.23 -20.29
C MET A 1 30.15 -15.12 -19.64
N ARG A 2 31.48 -15.17 -19.75
CA ARG A 2 32.44 -14.11 -19.34
C ARG A 2 32.47 -12.94 -20.36
N PRO A 3 33.10 -11.78 -20.10
CA PRO A 3 33.16 -10.99 -18.84
C PRO A 3 33.30 -9.43 -19.00
N THR A 4 33.02 -8.63 -17.94
CA THR A 4 33.79 -7.40 -17.50
C THR A 4 34.00 -6.18 -18.46
N LEU A 5 34.60 -5.01 -18.12
CA LEU A 5 34.64 -4.08 -16.94
C LEU A 5 35.33 -2.74 -17.38
N PHE A 6 35.11 -1.65 -16.62
CA PHE A 6 36.04 -0.55 -16.29
C PHE A 6 36.70 0.43 -17.32
N ASN A 7 36.68 1.71 -16.92
CA ASN A 7 37.77 2.73 -16.90
C ASN A 7 38.17 3.63 -18.11
N TRP A 8 37.87 4.94 -17.92
CA TRP A 8 38.81 6.09 -17.74
C TRP A 8 39.65 6.71 -18.89
N SER A 9 39.91 8.01 -18.68
CA SER A 9 41.11 8.81 -19.03
C SER A 9 41.34 9.37 -20.46
N SER A 10 40.90 10.62 -20.65
CA SER A 10 41.71 11.79 -21.06
C SER A 10 42.80 11.70 -22.16
N THR A 11 42.51 12.34 -23.30
CA THR A 11 43.46 13.10 -24.19
C THR A 11 44.51 12.27 -24.99
N PRO A 12 45.22 12.84 -26.02
CA PRO A 12 45.24 14.22 -26.50
C PRO A 12 45.14 14.47 -28.03
N LYS A 13 44.75 15.71 -28.36
CA LYS A 13 45.21 16.59 -29.46
C LYS A 13 45.52 16.04 -30.88
N TRP A 14 44.80 16.67 -31.83
CA TRP A 14 45.28 17.37 -33.06
C TRP A 14 45.14 16.73 -34.45
N PHE A 15 44.69 17.61 -35.38
CA PHE A 15 44.82 17.62 -36.84
C PHE A 15 44.24 16.48 -37.69
N LEU A 16 43.26 16.85 -38.53
CA LEU A 16 43.23 16.46 -39.94
C LEU A 16 42.59 17.56 -40.80
N LEU A 17 43.03 17.68 -42.05
CA LEU A 17 42.64 18.71 -43.01
C LEU A 17 42.30 18.05 -44.36
N ALA A 18 41.48 18.75 -45.16
CA ALA A 18 41.54 18.83 -46.63
C ALA A 18 40.64 17.92 -47.53
N ILE A 19 39.77 18.61 -48.30
CA ILE A 19 39.56 18.47 -49.77
C ILE A 19 38.76 17.19 -50.20
N VAL A 20 37.91 17.15 -51.25
CA VAL A 20 38.20 17.04 -52.71
C VAL A 20 36.95 17.30 -53.58
N GLY A 21 37.14 17.94 -54.76
CA GLY A 21 36.42 17.63 -56.01
C GLY A 21 36.01 18.84 -56.86
N THR A 22 36.15 18.89 -58.20
CA THR A 22 36.80 18.01 -59.23
C THR A 22 37.07 18.89 -60.49
N PHE A 23 38.27 18.92 -61.11
CA PHE A 23 38.80 18.04 -62.20
C PHE A 23 38.01 18.09 -63.53
N LEU A 24 38.58 18.01 -64.75
CA LEU A 24 39.97 17.86 -65.29
C LEU A 24 40.25 19.03 -66.33
N VAL A 25 41.17 19.13 -67.33
CA VAL A 25 42.30 18.40 -68.00
C VAL A 25 43.10 19.48 -68.87
N ALA A 26 44.12 19.36 -69.74
CA ALA A 26 45.04 18.35 -70.35
C ALA A 26 46.28 19.02 -71.04
N CYS A 27 47.25 18.19 -71.48
CA CYS A 27 48.17 18.30 -72.66
C CYS A 27 49.17 19.47 -72.92
N ASN A 28 50.48 19.12 -72.86
CA ASN A 28 51.59 19.34 -73.83
C ASN A 28 52.06 20.77 -74.27
N ASP A 29 53.34 21.04 -74.59
CA ASP A 29 54.56 20.19 -74.60
C ASP A 29 55.91 20.95 -74.44
N HIS A 30 56.99 20.17 -74.33
CA HIS A 30 58.44 20.44 -74.38
C HIS A 30 59.00 21.82 -74.85
N GLY A 31 59.98 22.34 -74.08
CA GLY A 31 60.96 23.32 -74.54
C GLY A 31 62.22 23.36 -73.64
N ARG A 32 63.42 23.43 -74.23
CA ARG A 32 64.70 23.60 -73.48
C ARG A 32 65.08 25.08 -73.37
N GLY A 33 65.73 25.49 -72.27
CA GLY A 33 66.33 26.82 -72.13
C GLY A 33 67.48 27.06 -73.12
N PRO A 34 68.00 28.30 -73.21
CA PRO A 34 68.87 28.78 -72.12
C PRO A 34 68.81 30.29 -71.76
N ILE A 35 69.18 30.58 -70.51
CA ILE A 35 70.04 31.68 -70.04
C ILE A 35 69.84 33.09 -70.67
N LEU A 36 69.38 34.06 -69.85
CA LEU A 36 70.04 35.36 -69.58
C LEU A 36 69.17 36.23 -68.64
N GLY A 37 69.77 36.78 -67.57
CA GLY A 37 69.19 37.88 -66.77
C GLY A 37 68.38 37.45 -65.53
N THR A 38 68.72 38.04 -64.39
CA THR A 38 68.13 37.82 -63.06
C THR A 38 66.67 38.28 -62.93
N ASP A 39 65.81 37.38 -62.48
CA ASP A 39 64.65 37.60 -61.60
C ASP A 39 63.88 38.93 -61.76
N GLY A 40 63.29 39.11 -62.94
CA GLY A 40 62.22 40.08 -63.18
C GLY A 40 60.90 39.69 -62.49
N ASN A 41 60.94 39.41 -61.18
CA ASN A 41 59.73 39.24 -60.38
C ASN A 41 59.08 40.62 -60.23
N VAL A 42 58.11 40.92 -61.11
CA VAL A 42 57.46 42.23 -61.17
C VAL A 42 56.74 42.48 -59.85
N ALA A 43 57.33 43.36 -59.02
CA ALA A 43 56.74 43.75 -57.75
C ALA A 43 55.32 44.29 -58.01
N LEU A 44 54.34 43.68 -57.34
CA LEU A 44 52.94 44.06 -57.47
C LEU A 44 52.61 45.12 -56.41
N SER A 45 51.83 46.12 -56.80
CA SER A 45 51.17 47.00 -55.83
C SER A 45 50.25 46.17 -54.91
N PRO A 46 50.12 46.54 -53.62
CA PRO A 46 49.14 45.93 -52.74
C PRO A 46 47.73 46.18 -53.26
N THR A 47 46.83 45.20 -53.11
CA THR A 47 45.42 45.31 -53.48
C THR A 47 44.52 45.04 -52.27
N VAL A 48 43.32 45.62 -52.26
CA VAL A 48 42.29 45.28 -51.28
C VAL A 48 41.57 44.02 -51.77
N THR A 49 41.58 42.96 -50.96
CA THR A 49 41.04 41.64 -51.31
C THR A 49 39.67 41.38 -50.68
N ALA A 50 39.32 42.07 -49.59
CA ALA A 50 37.99 42.08 -49.00
C ALA A 50 37.74 43.37 -48.21
N VAL A 51 36.47 43.74 -48.02
CA VAL A 51 36.04 44.87 -47.19
C VAL A 51 34.83 44.51 -46.34
N ALA A 52 34.73 45.14 -45.17
CA ALA A 52 33.51 45.22 -44.37
C ALA A 52 33.11 46.70 -44.20
N PRO A 53 31.81 47.06 -44.27
CA PRO A 53 30.74 46.29 -44.89
C PRO A 53 31.06 45.94 -46.35
N ALA A 54 30.44 44.90 -46.88
CA ALA A 54 30.61 44.52 -48.29
C ALA A 54 30.16 45.67 -49.23
N ASN A 55 30.72 45.74 -50.44
CA ASN A 55 30.38 46.80 -51.38
C ASN A 55 28.89 46.76 -51.79
N ASN A 56 28.18 47.86 -51.58
CA ASN A 56 26.71 48.03 -51.66
C ASN A 56 25.91 47.27 -50.59
N ALA A 57 26.50 46.90 -49.45
CA ALA A 57 25.75 46.36 -48.31
C ALA A 57 24.72 47.38 -47.81
N THR A 58 23.50 46.89 -47.51
CA THR A 58 22.41 47.66 -46.91
C THR A 58 22.21 47.27 -45.45
N ASN A 59 21.42 48.06 -44.71
CA ASN A 59 21.11 47.83 -43.30
C ASN A 59 22.34 47.76 -42.38
N VAL A 60 23.42 48.47 -42.73
CA VAL A 60 24.59 48.61 -41.85
C VAL A 60 24.18 49.37 -40.59
N THR A 61 24.68 48.94 -39.42
CA THR A 61 24.41 49.64 -38.15
C THR A 61 24.84 51.11 -38.19
N VAL A 62 24.05 51.97 -37.56
CA VAL A 62 24.37 53.39 -37.37
C VAL A 62 25.37 53.61 -36.22
N ILE A 63 25.37 52.73 -35.23
CA ILE A 63 26.27 52.76 -34.06
C ILE A 63 27.38 51.72 -34.24
N ASN A 64 28.63 52.09 -33.97
CA ASN A 64 29.82 51.23 -34.02
C ASN A 64 29.93 50.34 -35.28
N PRO A 65 29.82 50.88 -36.52
CA PRO A 65 29.93 50.09 -37.74
C PRO A 65 31.33 49.49 -37.93
N THR A 66 31.39 48.18 -38.20
CA THR A 66 32.63 47.48 -38.54
C THR A 66 33.10 47.84 -39.95
N ILE A 67 33.88 48.92 -40.08
CA ILE A 67 34.44 49.40 -41.34
C ILE A 67 35.90 48.94 -41.45
N THR A 68 36.19 47.95 -42.31
CA THR A 68 37.53 47.36 -42.47
C THR A 68 37.89 47.10 -43.94
N ALA A 69 39.20 47.00 -44.20
CA ALA A 69 39.74 46.55 -45.47
C ALA A 69 40.92 45.58 -45.25
N GLN A 70 40.87 44.45 -45.94
CA GLN A 70 41.89 43.41 -45.97
C GLN A 70 42.75 43.57 -47.23
N PHE A 71 44.07 43.53 -47.08
CA PHE A 71 45.04 43.67 -48.16
C PHE A 71 45.65 42.33 -48.58
N SER A 72 46.18 42.29 -49.81
CA SER A 72 46.92 41.15 -50.38
C SER A 72 48.28 40.88 -49.73
N GLU A 73 48.90 41.89 -49.11
CA GLU A 73 50.17 41.82 -48.39
C GLU A 73 50.22 42.85 -47.25
N PRO A 74 51.19 42.79 -46.32
CA PRO A 74 51.34 43.79 -45.26
C PRO A 74 51.65 45.19 -45.79
N VAL A 75 50.85 46.18 -45.40
CA VAL A 75 51.04 47.59 -45.77
C VAL A 75 51.57 48.42 -44.60
N ASN A 76 52.15 49.58 -44.93
CA ASN A 76 52.48 50.61 -43.94
C ASN A 76 51.24 51.06 -43.16
N ALA A 77 51.43 51.56 -41.95
CA ALA A 77 50.31 52.01 -41.11
C ALA A 77 49.59 53.17 -41.79
N LEU A 78 48.28 53.01 -42.00
CA LEU A 78 47.42 54.01 -42.63
C LEU A 78 46.94 55.02 -41.59
N THR A 79 46.74 56.26 -42.02
CA THR A 79 46.11 57.32 -41.21
C THR A 79 44.66 57.54 -41.65
N ALA A 80 43.91 58.36 -40.89
CA ALA A 80 42.57 58.82 -41.29
C ALA A 80 42.56 59.72 -42.55
N ALA A 81 43.72 60.10 -43.11
CA ALA A 81 43.83 60.71 -44.43
C ALA A 81 44.02 59.66 -45.55
N ASP A 82 44.49 58.45 -45.21
CA ASP A 82 44.74 57.37 -46.16
C ASP A 82 43.56 56.38 -46.25
N PHE A 83 42.76 56.28 -45.20
CA PHE A 83 41.48 55.57 -45.18
C PHE A 83 40.42 56.53 -44.65
N THR A 84 39.48 56.92 -45.53
CA THR A 84 38.43 57.90 -45.26
C THR A 84 37.05 57.28 -45.45
N VAL A 85 36.05 57.79 -44.72
CA VAL A 85 34.63 57.46 -44.90
C VAL A 85 33.86 58.77 -45.09
N THR A 86 33.09 58.87 -46.17
CA THR A 86 32.41 60.09 -46.61
C THR A 86 30.96 59.83 -46.96
N CYS A 87 30.12 60.86 -47.04
CA CYS A 87 28.74 60.73 -47.51
C CYS A 87 28.27 62.06 -48.14
N ALA A 88 27.16 62.01 -48.88
CA ALA A 88 26.60 63.18 -49.54
C ALA A 88 25.62 63.96 -48.64
N SER A 89 25.70 65.29 -48.67
CA SER A 89 24.76 66.21 -48.01
C SER A 89 23.31 65.78 -48.25
N PRO A 90 22.44 65.69 -47.22
CA PRO A 90 22.49 66.45 -45.95
C PRO A 90 23.27 65.82 -44.78
N CYS A 91 23.94 64.67 -44.95
CA CYS A 91 24.71 64.06 -43.86
C CYS A 91 25.94 64.89 -43.43
N THR A 92 26.45 64.64 -42.22
CA THR A 92 27.82 65.01 -41.81
C THR A 92 28.79 63.89 -42.21
N THR A 93 29.90 64.23 -42.86
CA THR A 93 30.97 63.26 -43.16
C THR A 93 31.75 62.91 -41.88
N PRO A 94 31.88 61.62 -41.54
CA PRO A 94 32.45 61.19 -40.26
C PRO A 94 33.97 61.28 -40.24
N THR A 95 34.49 61.72 -39.10
CA THR A 95 35.90 61.56 -38.73
C THR A 95 36.10 60.27 -37.96
N GLY A 96 37.33 59.78 -37.91
CA GLY A 96 37.66 58.52 -37.25
C GLY A 96 39.15 58.33 -37.04
N THR A 97 39.50 57.24 -36.38
CA THR A 97 40.88 56.74 -36.27
C THR A 97 41.07 55.48 -37.11
N VAL A 98 42.30 55.21 -37.52
CA VAL A 98 42.64 54.02 -38.31
C VAL A 98 43.63 53.18 -37.55
N THR A 99 43.30 51.91 -37.36
CA THR A 99 44.16 50.92 -36.71
C THR A 99 44.50 49.78 -37.66
N MET A 100 45.62 49.11 -37.43
CA MET A 100 46.09 47.96 -38.22
C MET A 100 46.07 46.70 -37.35
N ASN A 101 45.74 45.54 -37.92
CA ASN A 101 45.95 44.26 -37.25
C ASN A 101 47.46 43.98 -37.03
N ALA A 102 47.79 43.04 -36.15
CA ALA A 102 49.18 42.71 -35.80
C ALA A 102 50.05 42.27 -37.01
N SER A 103 49.42 41.72 -38.05
CA SER A 103 50.09 41.32 -39.31
C SER A 103 50.25 42.48 -40.31
N ASN A 104 49.70 43.66 -40.02
CA ASN A 104 49.59 44.82 -40.93
C ASN A 104 48.88 44.53 -42.27
N THR A 105 48.07 43.48 -42.34
CA THR A 105 47.30 43.06 -43.52
C THR A 105 45.84 43.52 -43.51
N MET A 106 45.32 44.02 -42.38
CA MET A 106 43.95 44.54 -42.28
C MET A 106 43.97 45.91 -41.61
N ALA A 107 43.25 46.87 -42.18
CA ALA A 107 42.99 48.18 -41.59
C ALA A 107 41.53 48.26 -41.11
N THR A 108 41.31 48.89 -39.95
CA THR A 108 39.99 49.17 -39.38
C THR A 108 39.83 50.68 -39.21
N PHE A 109 38.75 51.25 -39.73
CA PHE A 109 38.35 52.64 -39.51
C PHE A 109 37.31 52.68 -38.39
N THR A 110 37.67 53.28 -37.26
CA THR A 110 36.77 53.49 -36.11
C THR A 110 36.26 54.92 -36.15
N VAL A 111 34.95 55.09 -36.37
CA VAL A 111 34.27 56.39 -36.35
C VAL A 111 34.42 57.05 -34.96
N THR A 112 34.64 58.36 -34.91
CA THR A 112 34.80 59.12 -33.66
C THR A 112 33.89 60.35 -33.54
N ASP A 113 33.57 61.03 -34.63
CA ASP A 113 32.65 62.18 -34.64
C ASP A 113 32.00 62.34 -36.03
N PRO A 114 30.66 62.33 -36.16
CA PRO A 114 29.69 62.03 -35.11
C PRO A 114 29.81 60.58 -34.62
N ALA A 115 29.48 60.32 -33.35
CA ALA A 115 29.55 58.98 -32.75
C ALA A 115 28.60 57.96 -33.41
N GLU A 116 27.55 58.43 -34.08
CA GLU A 116 26.63 57.63 -34.89
C GLU A 116 26.66 58.10 -36.35
N LEU A 117 26.60 57.15 -37.28
CA LEU A 117 26.34 57.47 -38.68
C LEU A 117 24.87 57.84 -38.90
N SER A 118 24.61 58.76 -39.83
CA SER A 118 23.25 59.12 -40.21
C SER A 118 22.49 57.90 -40.76
N SER A 119 21.24 57.70 -40.34
CA SER A 119 20.39 56.60 -40.82
C SER A 119 20.01 56.71 -42.29
N SER A 120 19.71 55.58 -42.93
CA SER A 120 19.25 55.49 -44.33
C SER A 120 20.16 56.23 -45.33
N THR A 121 21.44 56.36 -45.00
CA THR A 121 22.41 57.21 -45.69
C THR A 121 23.45 56.36 -46.39
N VAL A 122 23.79 56.73 -47.63
CA VAL A 122 24.86 56.08 -48.38
C VAL A 122 26.20 56.67 -47.97
N TYR A 123 27.06 55.82 -47.41
CA TYR A 123 28.44 56.10 -47.09
C TYR A 123 29.37 55.52 -48.15
N THR A 124 30.44 56.24 -48.45
CA THR A 124 31.50 55.86 -49.39
C THR A 124 32.82 55.83 -48.65
N ALA A 125 33.37 54.63 -48.48
CA ALA A 125 34.69 54.40 -47.93
C ALA A 125 35.74 54.43 -49.05
N THR A 126 36.89 55.03 -48.80
CA THR A 126 37.96 55.24 -49.78
C THR A 126 39.33 55.03 -49.14
N ILE A 127 40.16 54.21 -49.78
CA ILE A 127 41.56 53.97 -49.41
C ILE A 127 42.49 54.50 -50.50
N VAL A 128 43.45 55.33 -50.09
CA VAL A 128 44.53 55.90 -50.89
C VAL A 128 45.88 55.59 -50.25
N ASN A 129 46.98 55.80 -50.98
CA ASN A 129 48.38 55.73 -50.50
C ASN A 129 48.84 54.41 -49.83
N ALA A 130 47.99 53.40 -49.66
CA ALA A 130 48.32 52.15 -49.00
C ALA A 130 49.53 51.50 -49.69
N THR A 131 50.65 51.43 -48.98
CA THR A 131 51.97 51.14 -49.55
C THR A 131 52.56 49.89 -48.93
N SER A 132 53.01 48.97 -49.78
CA SER A 132 53.61 47.70 -49.38
C SER A 132 54.83 47.89 -48.47
N ARG A 133 54.90 47.11 -47.39
CA ARG A 133 56.11 46.99 -46.56
C ARG A 133 57.21 46.17 -47.22
N SER A 134 56.90 45.31 -48.19
CA SER A 134 57.87 44.41 -48.82
C SER A 134 58.64 45.09 -49.95
N ASN A 135 57.97 45.95 -50.73
CA ASN A 135 58.49 46.48 -51.99
C ASN A 135 58.34 48.01 -52.15
N GLY A 136 57.60 48.68 -51.26
CA GLY A 136 57.44 50.14 -51.28
C GLY A 136 56.50 50.69 -52.37
N LEU A 137 55.79 49.83 -53.12
CA LEU A 137 54.78 50.27 -54.08
C LEU A 137 53.47 50.63 -53.38
N SER A 138 52.87 51.75 -53.78
CA SER A 138 51.52 52.14 -53.38
C SER A 138 50.46 51.39 -54.19
N ILE A 139 49.25 51.27 -53.64
CA ILE A 139 48.05 50.80 -54.32
C ILE A 139 47.84 51.58 -55.64
N ALA A 140 47.65 50.85 -56.76
CA ALA A 140 47.76 51.42 -58.10
C ALA A 140 46.68 52.47 -58.44
N GLN A 141 45.54 52.43 -57.76
CA GLN A 141 44.44 53.40 -57.84
C GLN A 141 43.65 53.36 -56.52
N PRO A 142 42.95 54.44 -56.13
CA PRO A 142 42.14 54.45 -54.92
C PRO A 142 41.11 53.31 -54.91
N TYR A 143 41.03 52.56 -53.80
CA TYR A 143 39.99 51.55 -53.63
C TYR A 143 38.76 52.19 -52.98
N VAL A 144 37.62 52.12 -53.64
CA VAL A 144 36.38 52.80 -53.24
C VAL A 144 35.24 51.79 -53.18
N TRP A 145 34.48 51.81 -52.10
CA TRP A 145 33.25 51.02 -51.95
C TRP A 145 32.18 51.81 -51.20
N SER A 146 30.92 51.45 -51.41
CA SER A 146 29.78 52.06 -50.74
C SER A 146 29.10 51.09 -49.78
N PHE A 147 28.36 51.64 -48.82
CA PHE A 147 27.38 50.92 -48.02
C PHE A 147 26.26 51.87 -47.57
N THR A 148 25.09 51.33 -47.24
CA THR A 148 23.92 52.10 -46.81
C THR A 148 23.57 51.71 -45.38
N THR A 149 23.51 52.70 -44.48
CA THR A 149 23.05 52.49 -43.11
C THR A 149 21.57 52.10 -43.08
N GLY A 150 21.17 51.34 -42.06
CA GLY A 150 19.76 51.04 -41.79
C GLY A 150 18.96 52.30 -41.43
N ALA A 151 17.63 52.15 -41.38
CA ALA A 151 16.77 53.15 -40.76
C ALA A 151 17.19 53.38 -39.29
N ALA A 152 16.94 54.58 -38.76
CA ALA A 152 17.20 54.88 -37.36
C ALA A 152 16.42 53.87 -36.51
N LEU A 153 17.12 53.08 -35.70
CA LEU A 153 16.47 52.14 -34.81
C LEU A 153 15.67 52.95 -33.79
N VAL A 154 14.40 52.57 -33.59
CA VAL A 154 13.71 52.93 -32.35
C VAL A 154 14.53 52.34 -31.22
N SER A 155 15.03 53.17 -30.29
CA SER A 155 15.75 52.67 -29.13
C SER A 155 14.78 51.98 -28.17
N THR A 156 14.49 50.72 -28.46
CA THR A 156 14.00 49.78 -27.47
C THR A 156 15.19 49.43 -26.58
N LEU A 157 15.10 49.78 -25.29
CA LEU A 157 16.13 49.38 -24.33
C LEU A 157 16.19 47.84 -24.26
N PRO A 158 17.36 47.24 -23.96
CA PRO A 158 17.42 45.82 -23.62
C PRO A 158 16.45 45.48 -22.48
N ARG A 159 15.87 44.29 -22.51
CA ARG A 159 14.95 43.78 -21.48
C ARG A 159 15.20 42.29 -21.23
N VAL A 160 14.89 41.82 -20.03
CA VAL A 160 14.85 40.38 -19.71
C VAL A 160 13.61 39.74 -20.35
N THR A 161 13.77 38.55 -20.93
CA THR A 161 12.70 37.76 -21.58
C THR A 161 12.33 36.48 -20.82
N LEU A 162 13.27 35.93 -20.05
CA LEU A 162 13.10 34.70 -19.27
C LEU A 162 14.08 34.73 -18.08
N THR A 163 13.65 34.20 -16.94
CA THR A 163 14.53 33.92 -15.78
C THR A 163 14.52 32.44 -15.44
N VAL A 164 15.56 31.99 -14.72
CA VAL A 164 15.54 30.77 -13.91
C VAL A 164 15.95 31.17 -12.49
N PRO A 165 15.18 30.85 -11.43
CA PRO A 165 13.81 30.33 -11.47
C PRO A 165 12.85 31.23 -12.29
N VAL A 166 11.85 30.61 -12.92
CA VAL A 166 10.83 31.33 -13.70
C VAL A 166 9.92 32.09 -12.73
N THR A 167 9.67 33.36 -13.02
CA THR A 167 8.67 34.17 -12.31
C THR A 167 7.53 34.53 -13.26
N THR A 168 6.28 34.35 -12.82
CA THR A 168 5.05 34.72 -13.56
C THR A 168 4.05 35.50 -12.70
N GLU A 169 4.28 35.56 -11.39
CA GLU A 169 3.40 36.16 -10.38
C GLU A 169 4.06 37.40 -9.75
N SER A 170 3.34 38.11 -8.88
CA SER A 170 3.92 39.16 -8.01
C SER A 170 4.76 38.60 -6.86
N ASP A 171 4.53 37.35 -6.51
CA ASP A 171 5.02 36.71 -5.28
C ASP A 171 6.22 35.79 -5.58
N PRO A 172 7.07 35.46 -4.60
CA PRO A 172 8.27 34.65 -4.82
C PRO A 172 7.93 33.26 -5.35
N THR A 173 8.60 32.80 -6.41
CA THR A 173 8.44 31.42 -6.93
C THR A 173 8.79 30.39 -5.83
N PRO A 174 7.84 29.53 -5.39
CA PRO A 174 8.06 28.64 -4.25
C PRO A 174 8.80 27.34 -4.64
N ASN A 175 9.20 26.57 -3.63
CA ASN A 175 9.74 25.20 -3.74
C ASN A 175 10.96 25.06 -4.68
N VAL A 176 11.78 26.10 -4.77
CA VAL A 176 12.97 26.08 -5.63
C VAL A 176 14.10 25.27 -4.96
N SER A 177 14.79 24.43 -5.74
CA SER A 177 15.92 23.66 -5.19
C SER A 177 17.07 24.57 -4.74
N VAL A 178 17.71 24.24 -3.60
CA VAL A 178 18.88 24.97 -3.07
C VAL A 178 20.12 24.95 -3.97
N ASN A 179 20.14 24.08 -4.99
CA ASN A 179 21.18 24.03 -6.02
C ASN A 179 20.69 24.58 -7.39
N THR A 180 19.63 25.40 -7.40
CA THR A 180 19.10 26.03 -8.63
C THR A 180 20.15 26.89 -9.34
N LEU A 181 20.07 26.96 -10.66
CA LEU A 181 20.92 27.84 -11.47
C LEU A 181 20.20 29.17 -11.73
N ILE A 182 20.78 30.27 -11.25
CA ILE A 182 20.18 31.60 -11.33
C ILE A 182 20.59 32.25 -12.67
N THR A 183 19.64 32.42 -13.60
CA THR A 183 19.92 32.96 -14.94
C THR A 183 18.86 33.92 -15.45
N ALA A 184 19.24 34.78 -16.40
CA ALA A 184 18.33 35.66 -17.14
C ALA A 184 18.71 35.75 -18.62
N GLU A 185 17.73 35.74 -19.52
CA GLU A 185 17.93 35.93 -20.96
C GLU A 185 17.42 37.29 -21.43
N PHE A 186 18.05 37.87 -22.46
CA PHE A 186 17.79 39.25 -22.90
C PHE A 186 17.29 39.35 -24.35
N THR A 187 16.52 40.41 -24.64
CA THR A 187 16.07 40.74 -26.00
C THR A 187 17.22 41.04 -26.97
N LYS A 188 18.32 41.60 -26.47
CA LYS A 188 19.47 42.11 -27.23
C LYS A 188 20.79 41.43 -26.81
N ASP A 189 21.81 41.61 -27.65
CA ASP A 189 23.19 41.28 -27.30
C ASP A 189 23.71 42.36 -26.33
N MET A 190 24.23 41.92 -25.18
CA MET A 190 24.67 42.80 -24.09
C MET A 190 26.20 42.93 -24.04
N ALA A 191 26.68 44.05 -23.49
CA ALA A 191 28.08 44.27 -23.18
C ALA A 191 28.50 43.39 -21.99
N ALA A 192 29.21 42.30 -22.28
CA ALA A 192 29.54 41.25 -21.31
C ALA A 192 30.34 41.79 -20.09
N GLU A 193 31.16 42.81 -20.32
CA GLU A 193 31.94 43.53 -19.31
C GLU A 193 31.09 44.32 -18.30
N THR A 194 29.80 44.54 -18.56
CA THR A 194 28.89 45.20 -17.62
C THR A 194 28.26 44.24 -16.61
N PHE A 195 28.40 42.93 -16.79
CA PHE A 195 27.93 41.91 -15.84
C PHE A 195 29.01 41.62 -14.79
N THR A 196 28.73 42.01 -13.55
CA THR A 196 29.62 41.89 -12.39
C THR A 196 28.82 41.47 -11.17
N ASP A 197 29.54 41.08 -10.11
CA ASP A 197 29.01 40.87 -8.76
C ASP A 197 28.28 42.10 -8.16
N THR A 198 28.48 43.28 -8.73
CA THR A 198 27.77 44.53 -8.35
C THR A 198 26.58 44.90 -9.24
N SER A 199 26.41 44.26 -10.41
CA SER A 199 25.32 44.56 -11.36
C SER A 199 24.33 43.41 -11.55
N PHE A 200 24.70 42.18 -11.17
CA PHE A 200 23.80 41.04 -11.01
C PHE A 200 23.98 40.51 -9.58
N THR A 201 23.06 40.85 -8.69
CA THR A 201 23.14 40.54 -7.25
C THR A 201 22.06 39.54 -6.83
N VAL A 202 22.37 38.72 -5.82
CA VAL A 202 21.43 37.83 -5.14
C VAL A 202 21.48 38.15 -3.64
N THR A 203 20.32 38.32 -3.02
CA THR A 203 20.20 38.82 -1.63
C THR A 203 19.10 38.08 -0.88
N CYS A 204 19.15 38.08 0.45
CA CYS A 204 18.15 37.46 1.32
C CYS A 204 17.90 38.28 2.60
N GLY A 205 16.82 37.97 3.31
CA GLY A 205 16.52 38.55 4.62
C GLY A 205 17.26 37.83 5.75
N THR A 206 17.57 38.56 6.84
CA THR A 206 18.12 37.95 8.07
C THR A 206 17.16 36.87 8.61
N PRO A 207 17.63 35.68 9.01
CA PRO A 207 19.02 35.37 9.39
C PRO A 207 19.98 34.95 8.26
N CYS A 208 19.51 34.75 7.03
CA CYS A 208 20.35 34.37 5.89
C CYS A 208 21.44 35.42 5.60
N VAL A 209 22.57 34.95 5.05
CA VAL A 209 23.68 35.79 4.57
C VAL A 209 23.65 35.80 3.05
N ASN A 210 23.71 36.98 2.43
CA ASN A 210 23.67 37.12 0.97
C ASN A 210 24.69 36.17 0.29
N PRO A 211 24.24 35.29 -0.62
CA PRO A 211 25.10 34.26 -1.20
C PRO A 211 26.10 34.90 -2.15
N THR A 212 27.37 34.52 -2.01
CA THR A 212 28.44 34.89 -2.93
C THR A 212 28.48 33.97 -4.14
N GLY A 213 28.89 34.49 -5.30
CA GLY A 213 28.87 33.73 -6.55
C GLY A 213 29.70 34.41 -7.65
N SER A 214 29.87 33.70 -8.77
CA SER A 214 30.45 34.26 -9.99
C SER A 214 29.37 34.65 -10.99
N VAL A 215 29.47 35.86 -11.53
CA VAL A 215 28.59 36.35 -12.61
C VAL A 215 29.27 36.14 -13.97
N SER A 216 28.50 35.73 -14.98
CA SER A 216 28.96 35.66 -16.37
C SER A 216 27.85 36.01 -17.36
N TYR A 217 28.23 36.32 -18.61
CA TYR A 217 27.29 36.53 -19.72
C TYR A 217 27.77 35.81 -20.99
N ASN A 218 26.87 35.07 -21.63
CA ASN A 218 27.10 34.38 -22.88
C ASN A 218 26.35 35.08 -24.02
N VAL A 219 27.11 35.76 -24.88
CA VAL A 219 26.59 36.51 -26.04
C VAL A 219 25.82 35.61 -27.01
N ALA A 220 26.24 34.35 -27.21
CA ALA A 220 25.64 33.47 -28.22
C ALA A 220 24.24 32.96 -27.83
N SER A 221 23.95 32.86 -26.52
CA SER A 221 22.64 32.52 -25.98
C SER A 221 21.90 33.71 -25.37
N LYS A 222 22.48 34.92 -25.44
CA LYS A 222 22.03 36.13 -24.74
C LYS A 222 21.68 35.91 -23.26
N ARG A 223 22.41 35.03 -22.57
CA ARG A 223 22.08 34.60 -21.19
C ARG A 223 23.13 35.10 -20.20
N ALA A 224 22.70 35.78 -19.15
CA ALA A 224 23.50 36.00 -17.94
C ALA A 224 23.25 34.87 -16.93
N GLU A 225 24.29 34.53 -16.18
CA GLU A 225 24.28 33.48 -15.16
C GLU A 225 24.99 33.99 -13.90
N PHE A 226 24.36 33.77 -12.74
CA PHE A 226 24.96 33.86 -11.42
C PHE A 226 25.11 32.42 -10.89
N THR A 227 26.35 31.99 -10.66
CA THR A 227 26.68 30.68 -10.11
C THR A 227 27.07 30.85 -8.63
N PRO A 228 26.25 30.42 -7.65
CA PRO A 228 26.61 30.48 -6.24
C PRO A 228 27.88 29.67 -5.91
N THR A 229 28.67 30.10 -4.93
CA THR A 229 29.88 29.36 -4.49
C THR A 229 29.59 28.13 -3.62
N GLY A 230 28.33 27.92 -3.25
CA GLY A 230 27.82 26.79 -2.49
C GLY A 230 26.30 26.74 -2.59
N SER A 231 25.66 25.70 -2.03
CA SER A 231 24.20 25.62 -1.97
C SER A 231 23.59 26.83 -1.26
N LEU A 232 22.38 27.20 -1.66
CA LEU A 232 21.55 28.16 -0.94
C LEU A 232 21.01 27.54 0.37
N ASP A 233 20.56 28.38 1.29
CA ASP A 233 19.85 27.96 2.49
C ASP A 233 18.45 27.44 2.13
N TRP A 234 17.92 26.50 2.91
CA TRP A 234 16.55 25.99 2.78
C TRP A 234 15.52 27.02 3.30
N GLU A 235 14.26 26.90 2.88
CA GLU A 235 13.11 27.72 3.33
C GLU A 235 13.30 29.25 3.20
N THR A 236 14.26 29.67 2.37
CA THR A 236 14.79 31.03 2.36
C THR A 236 14.38 31.75 1.08
N THR A 237 13.76 32.92 1.25
CA THR A 237 13.40 33.81 0.14
C THR A 237 14.61 34.62 -0.31
N TYR A 238 15.04 34.39 -1.55
CA TYR A 238 16.07 35.14 -2.24
C TYR A 238 15.45 36.14 -3.21
N THR A 239 15.97 37.37 -3.20
CA THR A 239 15.67 38.43 -4.17
C THR A 239 16.88 38.61 -5.07
N VAL A 240 16.66 38.48 -6.37
CA VAL A 240 17.66 38.64 -7.43
C VAL A 240 17.42 39.96 -8.15
N THR A 241 18.47 40.76 -8.32
CA THR A 241 18.42 42.06 -8.99
C THR A 241 19.48 42.13 -10.07
N ILE A 242 19.04 42.40 -11.30
CA ILE A 242 19.92 42.85 -12.38
C ILE A 242 19.71 44.35 -12.52
N HIS A 243 20.74 45.12 -12.20
CA HIS A 243 20.68 46.58 -12.16
C HIS A 243 20.64 47.19 -13.57
N SER A 244 19.96 48.33 -13.67
CA SER A 244 19.81 49.18 -14.85
C SER A 244 21.14 49.51 -15.56
N SER A 245 22.26 49.49 -14.84
CA SER A 245 23.61 49.77 -15.33
C SER A 245 24.22 48.72 -16.29
N VAL A 246 23.59 47.57 -16.51
CA VAL A 246 23.98 46.65 -17.59
C VAL A 246 23.50 47.18 -18.93
N THR A 247 24.36 47.19 -19.96
CA THR A 247 24.06 47.85 -21.25
C THR A 247 24.08 46.90 -22.45
N ASP A 248 23.38 47.28 -23.52
CA ASP A 248 23.58 46.65 -24.83
C ASP A 248 24.90 47.08 -25.49
N LEU A 249 25.30 46.42 -26.59
CA LEU A 249 26.52 46.76 -27.35
C LEU A 249 26.52 48.17 -27.99
N ALA A 250 25.44 48.93 -27.85
CA ALA A 250 25.33 50.34 -28.24
C ALA A 250 25.30 51.30 -27.03
N GLY A 251 25.42 50.78 -25.80
CA GLY A 251 25.46 51.57 -24.56
C GLY A 251 24.10 51.90 -23.94
N ASN A 252 23.00 51.28 -24.40
CA ASN A 252 21.67 51.51 -23.83
C ASN A 252 21.48 50.68 -22.55
N GLU A 253 21.13 51.33 -21.45
CA GLU A 253 20.80 50.74 -20.14
C GLU A 253 19.59 49.79 -20.18
N LEU A 254 19.51 48.87 -19.22
CA LEU A 254 18.42 47.90 -19.09
C LEU A 254 17.09 48.58 -18.74
N ALA A 255 16.02 48.25 -19.48
CA ALA A 255 14.64 48.51 -19.09
C ALA A 255 14.00 47.23 -18.54
N GLY A 256 14.20 47.00 -17.24
CA GLY A 256 13.80 45.80 -16.51
C GLY A 256 12.30 45.68 -16.29
N ASN A 257 11.88 45.53 -15.04
CA ASN A 257 10.46 45.40 -14.67
C ASN A 257 9.98 46.45 -13.65
N GLN A 258 10.88 47.29 -13.12
CA GLN A 258 10.53 48.37 -12.19
C GLN A 258 10.10 49.68 -12.89
N GLY A 259 10.10 49.73 -14.22
CA GLY A 259 9.73 50.92 -15.00
C GLY A 259 9.22 50.59 -16.41
N ASP A 260 8.73 51.62 -17.11
CA ASP A 260 8.25 51.50 -18.49
C ASP A 260 9.34 51.02 -19.45
N ALA A 261 8.97 50.28 -20.49
CA ALA A 261 9.87 49.65 -21.47
C ALA A 261 10.70 50.62 -22.35
N THR A 262 10.67 51.92 -22.06
CA THR A 262 11.46 53.00 -22.69
C THR A 262 12.40 53.70 -21.72
N SER A 263 12.48 53.25 -20.47
CA SER A 263 13.21 53.92 -19.37
C SER A 263 14.13 52.94 -18.64
N ALA A 264 15.34 53.37 -18.34
CA ALA A 264 16.29 52.59 -17.55
C ALA A 264 15.68 52.23 -16.18
N SER A 265 15.69 50.94 -15.85
CA SER A 265 15.09 50.39 -14.64
C SER A 265 15.63 48.99 -14.35
N ASP A 266 15.79 48.67 -13.06
CA ASP A 266 16.27 47.37 -12.64
C ASP A 266 15.26 46.26 -13.00
N TYR A 267 15.75 45.03 -13.16
CA TYR A 267 14.92 43.83 -13.25
C TYR A 267 15.08 43.03 -11.96
N ILE A 268 14.00 42.93 -11.18
CA ILE A 268 13.97 42.30 -9.86
C ILE A 268 13.00 41.12 -9.89
N TRP A 269 13.43 39.96 -9.42
CA TRP A 269 12.54 38.82 -9.14
C TRP A 269 12.93 38.14 -7.83
N SER A 270 12.05 37.28 -7.31
CA SER A 270 12.31 36.54 -6.09
C SER A 270 11.83 35.09 -6.17
N PHE A 271 12.42 34.26 -5.34
CA PHE A 271 12.04 32.85 -5.17
C PHE A 271 12.30 32.40 -3.74
N THR A 272 11.55 31.40 -3.28
CA THR A 272 11.77 30.76 -1.97
C THR A 272 12.27 29.35 -2.19
N THR A 273 13.37 29.01 -1.54
CA THR A 273 13.90 27.64 -1.60
C THR A 273 12.95 26.67 -0.89
N ALA A 274 12.98 25.40 -1.31
CA ALA A 274 12.21 24.34 -0.68
C ALA A 274 12.54 24.19 0.81
N ALA A 275 11.64 23.54 1.56
CA ALA A 275 11.94 23.05 2.90
C ALA A 275 13.13 22.10 2.89
N ALA A 276 13.86 22.04 4.01
CA ALA A 276 14.90 21.03 4.17
C ALA A 276 14.28 19.62 4.13
N PRO A 277 14.89 18.64 3.45
CA PRO A 277 14.44 17.25 3.56
C PRO A 277 14.57 16.84 5.03
N VAL A 278 13.43 16.56 5.66
CA VAL A 278 13.36 16.23 7.08
C VAL A 278 14.15 14.95 7.34
N ALA A 279 15.14 15.02 8.23
CA ALA A 279 15.79 13.83 8.74
C ALA A 279 14.74 13.03 9.53
N THR A 280 14.24 11.95 8.94
CA THR A 280 13.33 11.04 9.63
C THR A 280 14.09 10.36 10.75
N LEU A 281 13.63 10.52 11.99
CA LEU A 281 14.16 9.77 13.12
C LEU A 281 13.74 8.29 12.97
N PRO A 282 14.52 7.33 13.48
CA PRO A 282 14.07 5.95 13.59
C PRO A 282 12.78 5.89 14.42
N ARG A 283 11.86 5.01 14.03
CA ARG A 283 10.60 4.76 14.73
C ARG A 283 10.33 3.27 14.76
N VAL A 284 9.54 2.81 15.72
CA VAL A 284 8.92 1.48 15.65
C VAL A 284 7.84 1.48 14.56
N SER A 285 7.85 0.47 13.69
CA SER A 285 6.87 0.24 12.61
C SER A 285 5.80 -0.80 12.99
N SER A 286 6.18 -1.83 13.75
CA SER A 286 5.29 -2.90 14.21
C SER A 286 5.74 -3.43 15.57
N THR A 287 4.85 -4.07 16.33
CA THR A 287 5.18 -4.77 17.59
C THR A 287 4.51 -6.13 17.66
N VAL A 288 5.09 -7.02 18.47
CA VAL A 288 4.41 -8.22 18.99
C VAL A 288 4.45 -8.16 20.52
N PRO A 289 3.32 -8.35 21.24
CA PRO A 289 1.95 -8.25 20.73
C PRO A 289 1.71 -6.91 20.02
N ALA A 290 0.80 -6.91 19.04
CA ALA A 290 0.43 -5.70 18.31
C ALA A 290 -0.20 -4.66 19.25
N THR A 291 0.08 -3.38 19.00
CA THR A 291 -0.54 -2.28 19.75
C THR A 291 -2.00 -2.09 19.36
N SER A 292 -2.90 -2.09 20.33
CA SER A 292 -4.27 -1.61 20.17
C SER A 292 -4.32 -0.14 19.73
N THR A 293 -5.35 0.22 18.97
CA THR A 293 -5.68 1.63 18.61
C THR A 293 -6.53 2.33 19.67
N SER A 294 -7.07 1.56 20.64
CA SER A 294 -7.78 2.07 21.81
C SER A 294 -6.84 2.53 22.93
N SER A 295 -7.37 3.15 23.99
CA SER A 295 -6.60 3.50 25.19
C SER A 295 -6.27 2.31 26.10
N GLU A 296 -6.78 1.12 25.79
CA GLU A 296 -6.72 -0.06 26.64
C GLU A 296 -5.68 -1.07 26.12
N PRO A 297 -4.99 -1.80 27.01
CA PRO A 297 -3.97 -2.78 26.62
C PRO A 297 -4.55 -3.90 25.75
N THR A 298 -3.79 -4.34 24.73
CA THR A 298 -4.13 -5.50 23.89
C THR A 298 -4.40 -6.74 24.75
N SER A 299 -5.65 -7.22 24.75
CA SER A 299 -6.11 -8.26 25.68
C SER A 299 -5.86 -9.69 25.17
N ASN A 300 -6.11 -10.68 26.04
CA ASN A 300 -6.05 -12.11 25.72
C ASN A 300 -4.73 -12.61 25.14
N VAL A 301 -3.61 -11.93 25.44
CA VAL A 301 -2.28 -12.35 24.97
C VAL A 301 -1.86 -13.65 25.64
N VAL A 302 -1.24 -14.54 24.85
CA VAL A 302 -0.74 -15.84 25.32
C VAL A 302 0.52 -15.68 26.18
N VAL A 303 0.60 -16.41 27.29
CA VAL A 303 1.68 -16.23 28.29
C VAL A 303 3.08 -16.61 27.81
N ASN A 304 3.18 -17.33 26.70
CA ASN A 304 4.42 -17.69 26.01
C ASN A 304 4.74 -16.76 24.83
N THR A 305 4.08 -15.59 24.73
CA THR A 305 4.28 -14.66 23.61
C THR A 305 5.74 -14.20 23.51
N VAL A 306 6.22 -14.07 22.28
CA VAL A 306 7.49 -13.40 21.98
C VAL A 306 7.21 -11.90 21.90
N ILE A 307 7.99 -11.09 22.62
CA ILE A 307 7.81 -9.64 22.65
C ILE A 307 8.80 -9.02 21.66
N SER A 308 8.34 -8.22 20.70
CA SER A 308 9.22 -7.61 19.70
C SER A 308 8.77 -6.23 19.25
N ALA A 309 9.71 -5.48 18.67
CA ALA A 309 9.47 -4.25 17.94
C ALA A 309 10.32 -4.23 16.66
N GLU A 310 9.72 -3.90 15.53
CA GLU A 310 10.41 -3.66 14.25
C GLU A 310 10.63 -2.15 14.07
N PHE A 311 11.72 -1.74 13.42
CA PHE A 311 12.03 -0.33 13.18
C PHE A 311 11.98 0.07 11.70
N THR A 312 11.59 1.32 11.43
CA THR A 312 11.57 1.92 10.09
C THR A 312 12.96 2.03 9.44
N LYS A 313 14.02 2.00 10.27
CA LYS A 313 15.44 2.14 9.91
C LYS A 313 16.28 0.99 10.48
N GLU A 314 17.48 0.82 9.93
CA GLU A 314 18.52 0.01 10.57
C GLU A 314 19.01 0.68 11.86
N MET A 315 18.98 -0.05 12.96
CA MET A 315 19.40 0.42 14.28
C MET A 315 20.83 -0.01 14.59
N ASP A 316 21.53 0.77 15.43
CA ASP A 316 22.79 0.32 16.02
C ASP A 316 22.51 -0.75 17.08
N ALA A 317 22.89 -1.99 16.76
CA ALA A 317 22.69 -3.16 17.60
C ALA A 317 23.35 -3.03 18.98
N ASP A 318 24.44 -2.26 19.11
CA ASP A 318 25.12 -2.04 20.41
C ASP A 318 24.28 -1.15 21.35
N THR A 319 23.22 -0.49 20.86
CA THR A 319 22.28 0.32 21.67
C THR A 319 21.04 -0.45 22.14
N ILE A 320 20.75 -1.61 21.55
CA ILE A 320 19.53 -2.40 21.85
C ILE A 320 19.88 -3.52 22.85
N THR A 321 19.46 -3.33 24.10
CA THR A 321 19.88 -4.13 25.26
C THR A 321 18.73 -4.39 26.23
N ASP A 322 18.94 -5.22 27.24
CA ASP A 322 18.03 -5.40 28.39
C ASP A 322 17.81 -4.11 29.22
N ALA A 323 18.67 -3.11 29.06
CA ALA A 323 18.53 -1.79 29.67
C ALA A 323 17.75 -0.78 28.81
N THR A 324 17.49 -1.07 27.52
CA THR A 324 16.82 -0.16 26.57
C THR A 324 15.59 -0.75 25.89
N PHE A 325 15.41 -2.08 25.92
CA PHE A 325 14.16 -2.77 25.59
C PHE A 325 13.66 -3.44 26.88
N ILE A 326 12.73 -2.78 27.57
CA ILE A 326 12.36 -3.09 28.95
C ILE A 326 10.93 -3.63 29.00
N VAL A 327 10.71 -4.77 29.65
CA VAL A 327 9.37 -5.33 29.93
C VAL A 327 9.09 -5.24 31.44
N THR A 328 7.93 -4.71 31.81
CA THR A 328 7.53 -4.49 33.21
C THR A 328 6.07 -4.86 33.45
N CYS A 329 5.69 -5.06 34.71
CA CYS A 329 4.31 -5.26 35.13
C CYS A 329 4.05 -4.58 36.49
N VAL A 330 2.77 -4.48 36.89
CA VAL A 330 2.39 -3.94 38.20
C VAL A 330 2.21 -5.08 39.20
N SER A 331 2.73 -4.88 40.42
CA SER A 331 2.55 -5.79 41.57
C SER A 331 1.08 -6.20 41.72
N PRO A 332 0.75 -7.51 41.81
CA PRO A 332 1.58 -8.57 42.39
C PRO A 332 2.57 -9.26 41.45
N CYS A 333 2.52 -9.03 40.14
CA CYS A 333 3.47 -9.60 39.18
C CYS A 333 4.91 -9.13 39.45
N VAL A 334 5.88 -9.97 39.06
CA VAL A 334 7.32 -9.65 39.05
C VAL A 334 7.75 -9.39 37.61
N ASN A 335 8.48 -8.29 37.35
CA ASN A 335 8.98 -7.98 36.01
C ASN A 335 9.71 -9.19 35.41
N PRO A 336 9.37 -9.61 34.18
CA PRO A 336 9.90 -10.83 33.61
C PRO A 336 11.38 -10.63 33.26
N VAL A 337 12.19 -11.62 33.60
CA VAL A 337 13.57 -11.73 33.08
C VAL A 337 13.55 -12.39 31.71
N GLY A 338 14.48 -12.01 30.85
CA GLY A 338 14.52 -12.45 29.46
C GLY A 338 15.78 -11.99 28.75
N SER A 339 15.93 -12.42 27.50
CA SER A 339 17.05 -12.03 26.64
C SER A 339 16.59 -11.13 25.49
N VAL A 340 17.30 -10.02 25.30
CA VAL A 340 17.10 -9.09 24.16
C VAL A 340 18.07 -9.44 23.04
N SER A 341 17.59 -9.40 21.81
CA SER A 341 18.39 -9.57 20.59
C SER A 341 17.92 -8.63 19.48
N TYR A 342 18.78 -8.30 18.52
CA TYR A 342 18.43 -7.47 17.36
C TYR A 342 18.85 -8.16 16.04
N ASN A 343 17.98 -8.10 15.03
CA ASN A 343 18.21 -8.67 13.71
C ASN A 343 18.23 -7.58 12.62
N MET A 344 19.42 -7.26 12.11
CA MET A 344 19.65 -6.31 11.01
C MET A 344 19.07 -6.72 9.65
N ALA A 345 18.61 -7.97 9.47
CA ALA A 345 17.97 -8.38 8.22
C ALA A 345 16.46 -8.10 8.20
N SER A 346 15.84 -7.98 9.38
CA SER A 346 14.40 -7.76 9.57
C SER A 346 14.11 -6.57 10.50
N LYS A 347 15.11 -5.70 10.70
CA LYS A 347 15.09 -4.51 11.58
C LYS A 347 14.40 -4.71 12.93
N SER A 348 14.47 -5.91 13.53
CA SER A 348 13.60 -6.26 14.66
C SER A 348 14.40 -6.52 15.92
N ALA A 349 14.00 -5.85 17.01
CA ALA A 349 14.41 -6.17 18.37
C ALA A 349 13.41 -7.17 18.97
N VAL A 350 13.92 -8.21 19.60
CA VAL A 350 13.12 -9.31 20.18
C VAL A 350 13.58 -9.57 21.62
N PHE A 351 12.64 -9.47 22.55
CA PHE A 351 12.75 -9.92 23.94
C PHE A 351 12.08 -11.29 24.08
N ILE A 352 12.85 -12.28 24.53
CA ILE A 352 12.37 -13.63 24.84
C ILE A 352 12.40 -13.80 26.36
N PRO A 353 11.24 -13.94 27.04
CA PRO A 353 11.18 -14.28 28.47
C PRO A 353 11.93 -15.59 28.80
N GLU A 354 12.55 -15.69 29.98
CA GLU A 354 13.16 -16.95 30.45
C GLU A 354 12.11 -17.96 30.96
N ASP A 355 11.02 -17.45 31.52
CA ASP A 355 9.83 -18.18 31.98
C ASP A 355 8.58 -17.59 31.31
N ASN A 356 7.47 -18.35 31.24
CA ASN A 356 6.18 -17.82 30.79
C ASN A 356 5.72 -16.63 31.67
N LEU A 357 5.01 -15.69 31.07
CA LEU A 357 4.37 -14.56 31.73
C LEU A 357 3.25 -15.02 32.70
N ASP A 358 2.94 -14.19 33.69
CA ASP A 358 1.79 -14.39 34.57
C ASP A 358 0.46 -14.22 33.79
N TRP A 359 -0.58 -14.94 34.19
CA TRP A 359 -1.95 -14.82 33.65
C TRP A 359 -2.67 -13.59 34.19
N ASP A 360 -3.73 -13.13 33.51
CA ASP A 360 -4.55 -11.96 33.88
C ASP A 360 -3.73 -10.68 34.19
N THR A 361 -2.57 -10.53 33.55
CA THR A 361 -1.53 -9.57 33.95
C THR A 361 -1.24 -8.59 32.82
N THR A 362 -1.41 -7.30 33.10
CA THR A 362 -1.00 -6.23 32.19
C THR A 362 0.50 -5.98 32.27
N TYR A 363 1.18 -6.24 31.16
CA TYR A 363 2.57 -5.89 30.91
C TYR A 363 2.66 -4.54 30.20
N THR A 364 3.72 -3.79 30.51
CA THR A 364 4.12 -2.56 29.81
C THR A 364 5.51 -2.77 29.25
N VAL A 365 5.65 -2.60 27.93
CA VAL A 365 6.93 -2.68 27.22
C VAL A 365 7.35 -1.29 26.79
N THR A 366 8.64 -0.99 26.96
CA THR A 366 9.25 0.29 26.59
C THR A 366 10.49 0.04 25.76
N VAL A 367 10.55 0.61 24.55
CA VAL A 367 11.82 0.92 23.89
C VAL A 367 12.21 2.34 24.28
N ASP A 368 13.32 2.47 25.01
CA ASP A 368 13.87 3.73 25.49
C ASP A 368 14.35 4.60 24.31
N SER A 369 14.12 5.92 24.40
CA SER A 369 14.47 6.88 23.35
C SER A 369 15.96 6.92 22.97
N SER A 370 16.86 6.44 23.84
CA SER A 370 18.30 6.44 23.61
C SER A 370 18.83 5.37 22.64
N VAL A 371 17.98 4.49 22.10
CA VAL A 371 18.37 3.63 20.96
C VAL A 371 18.55 4.48 19.70
N THR A 372 19.60 4.22 18.91
CA THR A 372 19.92 5.06 17.74
C THR A 372 19.96 4.28 16.42
N ASP A 373 19.70 4.98 15.31
CA ASP A 373 20.06 4.46 13.98
C ASP A 373 21.58 4.50 13.72
N LEU A 374 22.01 3.88 12.62
CA LEU A 374 23.44 3.82 12.22
C LEU A 374 24.07 5.19 11.88
N ASP A 375 23.26 6.25 11.72
CA ASP A 375 23.71 7.63 11.54
C ASP A 375 23.79 8.39 12.90
N GLY A 376 23.37 7.76 14.00
CA GLY A 376 23.40 8.29 15.36
C GLY A 376 22.17 9.09 15.79
N ASN A 377 21.02 8.91 15.12
CA ASN A 377 19.77 9.59 15.46
C ASN A 377 18.95 8.78 16.48
N GLU A 378 18.51 9.42 17.57
CA GLU A 378 17.67 8.86 18.64
C GLU A 378 16.22 8.54 18.18
N LEU A 379 15.55 7.62 18.88
CA LEU A 379 14.21 7.12 18.54
C LEU A 379 13.11 8.18 18.70
N ALA A 380 12.23 8.29 17.69
CA ALA A 380 10.94 8.98 17.79
C ALA A 380 9.80 7.96 17.90
N GLY A 381 9.54 7.50 19.13
CA GLY A 381 8.55 6.49 19.48
C GLY A 381 7.10 6.95 19.31
N ASN A 382 6.26 6.75 20.34
CA ASN A 382 4.83 7.05 20.29
C ASN A 382 4.35 8.09 21.31
N GLN A 383 5.21 8.56 22.22
CA GLN A 383 4.90 9.65 23.15
C GLN A 383 4.99 11.06 22.52
N GLY A 384 5.17 11.15 21.19
CA GLY A 384 5.32 12.39 20.44
C GLY A 384 5.13 12.22 18.93
N ASN A 385 5.33 13.31 18.17
CA ASN A 385 5.31 13.28 16.70
C ASN A 385 6.59 12.60 16.16
N ALA A 386 6.54 12.11 14.91
CA ALA A 386 7.59 11.39 14.20
C ALA A 386 8.95 12.13 14.02
N THR A 387 9.04 13.38 14.48
CA THR A 387 10.24 14.24 14.46
C THR A 387 10.74 14.60 15.86
N THR A 388 10.20 13.99 16.92
CA THR A 388 10.51 14.29 18.32
C THR A 388 11.03 13.06 19.03
N VAL A 389 12.26 13.12 19.53
CA VAL A 389 12.86 12.06 20.35
C VAL A 389 11.95 11.74 21.54
N SER A 390 11.54 10.48 21.63
CA SER A 390 10.53 10.00 22.58
C SER A 390 10.51 8.47 22.66
N ASP A 391 10.22 7.93 23.84
CA ASP A 391 10.12 6.48 24.04
C ASP A 391 8.97 5.88 23.21
N TYR A 392 9.07 4.60 22.88
CA TYR A 392 7.94 3.82 22.35
C TYR A 392 7.42 2.90 23.45
N ILE A 393 6.21 3.16 23.94
CA ILE A 393 5.60 2.46 25.07
C ILE A 393 4.29 1.81 24.63
N TRP A 394 4.12 0.51 24.87
CA TRP A 394 2.85 -0.18 24.66
C TRP A 394 2.50 -1.11 25.82
N GLN A 395 1.23 -1.52 25.89
CA GLN A 395 0.73 -2.38 26.94
C GLN A 395 -0.10 -3.52 26.37
N PHE A 396 -0.05 -4.67 27.02
CA PHE A 396 -0.88 -5.83 26.70
C PHE A 396 -1.23 -6.59 27.98
N THR A 397 -2.37 -7.27 28.00
CA THR A 397 -2.86 -8.07 29.13
C THR A 397 -2.97 -9.53 28.70
N THR A 398 -2.36 -10.42 29.48
CA THR A 398 -2.45 -11.87 29.26
C THR A 398 -3.85 -12.40 29.59
N GLY A 399 -4.25 -13.51 28.95
CA GLY A 399 -5.58 -14.09 29.13
C GLY A 399 -5.96 -14.41 30.58
N SER A 400 -7.24 -14.18 30.94
CA SER A 400 -7.73 -14.17 32.32
C SER A 400 -8.22 -15.52 32.88
N LEU A 401 -8.07 -16.61 32.13
CA LEU A 401 -8.39 -17.98 32.58
C LEU A 401 -7.32 -18.96 32.09
N VAL A 402 -7.19 -20.10 32.80
CA VAL A 402 -6.47 -21.26 32.26
C VAL A 402 -7.31 -21.82 31.12
N ASP A 403 -6.82 -21.69 29.90
CA ASP A 403 -7.41 -22.37 28.76
C ASP A 403 -7.14 -23.88 28.87
N THR A 404 -8.22 -24.64 29.01
CA THR A 404 -8.21 -26.11 29.06
C THR A 404 -8.97 -26.73 27.89
N THR A 405 -9.32 -25.92 26.89
CA THR A 405 -9.87 -26.39 25.61
C THR A 405 -8.83 -27.26 24.93
N ARG A 406 -9.22 -28.12 23.98
CA ARG A 406 -8.27 -28.92 23.22
C ARG A 406 -8.51 -28.71 21.74
N PRO A 407 -7.46 -28.43 20.95
CA PRO A 407 -7.60 -28.30 19.52
C PRO A 407 -8.13 -29.59 18.90
N ARG A 408 -8.99 -29.43 17.91
CA ARG A 408 -9.64 -30.52 17.19
C ARG A 408 -9.50 -30.27 15.70
N VAL A 409 -9.27 -31.32 14.92
CA VAL A 409 -9.37 -31.22 13.46
C VAL A 409 -10.84 -31.15 13.09
N THR A 410 -11.27 -30.04 12.49
CA THR A 410 -12.64 -29.79 12.03
C THR A 410 -12.86 -30.33 10.63
N ILE A 411 -11.90 -30.11 9.73
CA ILE A 411 -11.97 -30.45 8.30
C ILE A 411 -10.65 -31.11 7.86
N THR A 412 -10.74 -32.04 6.93
CA THR A 412 -9.60 -32.71 6.29
C THR A 412 -9.72 -32.63 4.78
N GLU A 413 -8.58 -32.62 4.08
CA GLU A 413 -8.50 -32.88 2.63
C GLU A 413 -7.43 -33.95 2.42
N PRO A 414 -7.73 -35.14 1.85
CA PRO A 414 -9.05 -35.64 1.45
C PRO A 414 -10.07 -35.68 2.59
N VAL A 415 -11.31 -35.28 2.30
CA VAL A 415 -12.42 -35.25 3.26
C VAL A 415 -12.66 -36.63 3.87
N THR A 416 -12.57 -36.73 5.20
CA THR A 416 -12.74 -37.99 5.95
C THR A 416 -14.15 -38.59 5.79
N SER A 417 -14.24 -39.84 5.34
CA SER A 417 -15.48 -40.64 5.36
C SER A 417 -15.64 -41.42 6.68
N SER A 418 -16.87 -41.51 7.19
CA SER A 418 -17.18 -42.20 8.45
C SER A 418 -17.26 -43.74 8.35
N ASN A 419 -17.14 -44.32 7.14
CA ASN A 419 -17.38 -45.76 6.89
C ASN A 419 -16.22 -46.48 6.17
N GLY A 420 -15.08 -45.82 5.96
CA GLY A 420 -13.93 -46.39 5.24
C GLY A 420 -13.02 -45.30 4.66
N PRO A 421 -11.97 -45.69 3.91
CA PRO A 421 -11.12 -44.73 3.22
C PRO A 421 -11.92 -43.91 2.21
N THR A 422 -11.53 -42.64 2.05
CA THR A 422 -12.08 -41.76 1.02
C THR A 422 -11.54 -42.18 -0.35
N GLU A 423 -12.45 -42.63 -1.22
CA GLU A 423 -12.12 -43.20 -2.54
C GLU A 423 -12.04 -42.12 -3.64
N ASN A 424 -11.27 -42.40 -4.69
CA ASN A 424 -11.07 -41.53 -5.88
C ASN A 424 -10.21 -40.27 -5.64
N VAL A 425 -9.29 -40.32 -4.68
CA VAL A 425 -8.37 -39.20 -4.42
C VAL A 425 -7.28 -39.11 -5.50
N PRO A 426 -6.98 -37.93 -6.08
CA PRO A 426 -5.88 -37.78 -7.03
C PRO A 426 -4.52 -38.19 -6.42
N ALA A 427 -3.75 -39.02 -7.11
CA ALA A 427 -2.39 -39.39 -6.67
C ALA A 427 -1.43 -38.20 -6.52
N ASN A 428 -1.76 -37.04 -7.07
CA ASN A 428 -0.98 -35.80 -7.03
C ASN A 428 -1.63 -34.70 -6.17
N THR A 429 -2.26 -35.04 -5.03
CA THR A 429 -2.77 -34.05 -4.06
C THR A 429 -1.86 -33.91 -2.84
N ALA A 430 -1.77 -32.69 -2.32
CA ALA A 430 -1.35 -32.42 -0.94
C ALA A 430 -2.48 -32.79 0.05
N ILE A 431 -2.13 -32.99 1.32
CA ILE A 431 -3.00 -33.48 2.39
C ILE A 431 -3.13 -32.39 3.46
N THR A 432 -4.35 -32.02 3.84
CA THR A 432 -4.65 -30.88 4.73
C THR A 432 -5.45 -31.29 5.95
N ALA A 433 -5.19 -30.65 7.10
CA ALA A 433 -6.04 -30.67 8.29
C ALA A 433 -6.27 -29.24 8.80
N VAL A 434 -7.54 -28.88 9.04
CA VAL A 434 -7.97 -27.58 9.58
C VAL A 434 -8.35 -27.75 11.04
N PHE A 435 -7.93 -26.83 11.91
CA PHE A 435 -8.18 -26.91 13.36
C PHE A 435 -9.27 -25.94 13.85
N SER A 436 -9.92 -26.28 14.97
CA SER A 436 -10.87 -25.43 15.70
C SER A 436 -10.29 -24.07 16.08
N GLU A 437 -9.03 -24.06 16.48
CA GLU A 437 -8.32 -22.94 17.09
C GLU A 437 -6.90 -22.79 16.55
N SER A 438 -6.21 -21.75 17.02
CA SER A 438 -4.84 -21.44 16.57
C SER A 438 -3.83 -22.39 17.21
N MET A 439 -3.06 -23.08 16.37
CA MET A 439 -2.06 -24.05 16.79
C MET A 439 -0.70 -23.38 17.04
N LEU A 440 0.07 -23.92 17.99
CA LEU A 440 1.47 -23.55 18.16
C LEU A 440 2.27 -24.16 17.00
N ALA A 441 2.55 -23.34 15.98
CA ALA A 441 3.15 -23.77 14.71
C ALA A 441 4.44 -24.61 14.84
N SER A 442 5.25 -24.35 15.86
CA SER A 442 6.48 -25.11 16.15
C SER A 442 6.25 -26.55 16.64
N THR A 443 4.99 -26.93 16.92
CA THR A 443 4.59 -28.32 17.23
C THR A 443 4.11 -29.09 16.00
N ILE A 444 3.90 -28.44 14.86
CA ILE A 444 3.40 -29.04 13.61
C ILE A 444 4.58 -29.20 12.63
N ASP A 445 5.12 -30.41 12.55
CA ASP A 445 6.26 -30.76 11.69
C ASP A 445 6.07 -32.13 11.01
N SER A 446 7.09 -32.59 10.28
CA SER A 446 7.08 -33.89 9.59
C SER A 446 7.20 -35.12 10.51
N GLN A 447 7.21 -34.93 11.82
CA GLN A 447 7.11 -35.99 12.83
C GLN A 447 5.70 -36.02 13.45
N THR A 448 5.04 -34.86 13.61
CA THR A 448 3.71 -34.75 14.21
C THR A 448 2.56 -34.76 13.21
N PHE A 449 2.78 -34.40 11.94
CA PHE A 449 1.86 -34.66 10.83
C PHE A 449 2.53 -35.57 9.79
N THR A 450 1.98 -36.78 9.61
CA THR A 450 2.61 -37.84 8.81
C THR A 450 1.64 -38.53 7.86
N LEU A 451 2.18 -39.08 6.77
CA LEU A 451 1.46 -39.88 5.78
C LEU A 451 2.13 -41.26 5.64
N THR A 452 1.35 -42.33 5.69
CA THR A 452 1.85 -43.72 5.73
C THR A 452 1.01 -44.66 4.88
N CYS A 453 1.54 -45.84 4.53
CA CYS A 453 0.83 -46.90 3.81
C CYS A 453 1.26 -48.29 4.30
N GLU A 454 0.43 -49.31 4.04
CA GLU A 454 0.81 -50.71 4.31
C GLU A 454 1.70 -51.28 3.20
N THR A 455 2.57 -52.24 3.55
CA THR A 455 3.45 -52.92 2.60
C THR A 455 2.63 -53.66 1.52
N PRO A 456 2.99 -53.56 0.22
CA PRO A 456 4.32 -53.29 -0.30
C PRO A 456 4.70 -51.82 -0.53
N CYS A 457 3.77 -50.87 -0.35
CA CYS A 457 4.06 -49.45 -0.49
C CYS A 457 5.10 -48.98 0.54
N VAL A 458 5.83 -47.90 0.21
CA VAL A 458 6.76 -47.20 1.09
C VAL A 458 6.13 -45.86 1.47
N SER A 459 6.04 -45.57 2.78
CA SER A 459 5.49 -44.29 3.26
C SER A 459 6.18 -43.10 2.58
N PRO A 460 5.43 -42.16 1.98
CA PRO A 460 6.00 -41.08 1.18
C PRO A 460 6.69 -40.05 2.06
N ALA A 461 7.77 -39.46 1.54
CA ALA A 461 8.35 -38.24 2.09
C ALA A 461 7.50 -37.03 1.69
N GLY A 462 7.51 -35.98 2.52
CA GLY A 462 6.78 -34.75 2.26
C GLY A 462 7.20 -33.63 3.21
N ALA A 463 6.97 -32.39 2.78
CA ALA A 463 7.13 -31.21 3.61
C ALA A 463 5.85 -30.95 4.41
N VAL A 464 5.97 -30.49 5.65
CA VAL A 464 4.85 -30.03 6.49
C VAL A 464 4.95 -28.53 6.70
N SER A 465 3.80 -27.86 6.66
CA SER A 465 3.64 -26.44 6.93
C SER A 465 2.35 -26.20 7.75
N TYR A 466 2.29 -25.07 8.45
CA TYR A 466 1.08 -24.59 9.12
C TYR A 466 0.83 -23.13 8.77
N VAL A 467 -0.40 -22.82 8.37
CA VAL A 467 -0.88 -21.48 8.05
C VAL A 467 -1.85 -21.06 9.14
N SER A 468 -1.46 -20.06 9.94
CA SER A 468 -2.22 -19.59 11.10
C SER A 468 -3.56 -18.98 10.72
N GLY A 469 -3.59 -18.12 9.69
CA GLY A 469 -4.80 -17.40 9.26
C GLY A 469 -5.95 -18.33 8.87
N SER A 470 -5.69 -19.39 8.11
CA SER A 470 -6.70 -20.40 7.76
C SER A 470 -6.81 -21.54 8.78
N LYS A 471 -6.01 -21.52 9.87
CA LYS A 471 -5.83 -22.61 10.85
C LYS A 471 -5.51 -23.97 10.19
N SER A 472 -4.73 -23.99 9.10
CA SER A 472 -4.53 -25.19 8.27
C SER A 472 -3.10 -25.72 8.33
N ALA A 473 -2.93 -27.00 8.66
CA ALA A 473 -1.69 -27.74 8.40
C ALA A 473 -1.76 -28.44 7.04
N VAL A 474 -0.68 -28.35 6.25
CA VAL A 474 -0.56 -28.98 4.92
C VAL A 474 0.69 -29.86 4.87
N PHE A 475 0.51 -31.14 4.51
CA PHE A 475 1.55 -32.09 4.14
C PHE A 475 1.60 -32.17 2.60
N THR A 476 2.73 -31.80 2.01
CA THR A 476 2.96 -31.83 0.56
C THR A 476 3.93 -32.96 0.23
N PRO A 477 3.49 -34.05 -0.44
CA PRO A 477 4.38 -35.12 -0.88
C PRO A 477 5.54 -34.61 -1.77
N GLU A 478 6.73 -35.20 -1.66
CA GLU A 478 7.89 -34.87 -2.52
C GLU A 478 7.72 -35.40 -3.96
N GLU A 479 6.92 -36.46 -4.13
CA GLU A 479 6.64 -37.16 -5.39
C GLU A 479 5.16 -37.59 -5.39
N ASN A 480 4.59 -37.87 -6.57
CA ASN A 480 3.22 -38.39 -6.66
C ASN A 480 3.06 -39.71 -5.90
N LEU A 481 1.91 -39.87 -5.23
CA LEU A 481 1.51 -41.08 -4.53
C LEU A 481 1.30 -42.26 -5.51
N GLU A 482 1.42 -43.49 -5.03
CA GLU A 482 1.19 -44.69 -5.85
C GLU A 482 -0.32 -44.85 -6.13
N GLU A 483 -0.73 -44.99 -7.40
CA GLU A 483 -2.14 -45.19 -7.80
C GLU A 483 -2.72 -46.49 -7.24
N GLY A 484 -3.96 -46.44 -6.76
CA GLY A 484 -4.69 -47.60 -6.21
C GLY A 484 -4.24 -48.01 -4.81
N THR A 485 -3.55 -47.11 -4.09
CA THR A 485 -2.98 -47.37 -2.76
C THR A 485 -3.78 -46.65 -1.69
N THR A 486 -4.10 -47.36 -0.61
CA THR A 486 -4.70 -46.75 0.58
C THR A 486 -3.62 -46.19 1.49
N TYR A 487 -3.68 -44.89 1.74
CA TYR A 487 -2.82 -44.18 2.69
C TYR A 487 -3.56 -43.87 3.99
N THR A 488 -2.79 -43.77 5.07
CA THR A 488 -3.23 -43.31 6.40
C THR A 488 -2.50 -42.03 6.74
N ALA A 489 -3.25 -40.95 6.90
CA ALA A 489 -2.76 -39.66 7.39
C ALA A 489 -3.02 -39.56 8.90
N THR A 490 -2.04 -39.05 9.64
CA THR A 490 -2.09 -38.93 11.10
C THR A 490 -1.54 -37.58 11.53
N VAL A 491 -2.36 -36.80 12.23
CA VAL A 491 -1.90 -35.71 13.10
C VAL A 491 -1.83 -36.27 14.52
N PHE A 492 -0.63 -36.37 15.08
CA PHE A 492 -0.38 -36.90 16.42
C PHE A 492 -0.81 -35.92 17.51
N LYS A 493 -1.26 -36.44 18.65
CA LYS A 493 -1.73 -35.62 19.79
C LYS A 493 -0.68 -34.68 20.37
N GLU A 494 0.59 -34.90 20.06
CA GLU A 494 1.71 -34.07 20.49
C GLU A 494 1.70 -32.65 19.87
N VAL A 495 0.87 -32.36 18.85
CA VAL A 495 0.58 -30.97 18.44
C VAL A 495 -0.25 -30.26 19.51
N THR A 496 -0.01 -28.96 19.74
CA THR A 496 -0.75 -28.17 20.73
C THR A 496 -1.34 -26.89 20.16
N ASP A 497 -2.35 -26.35 20.86
CA ASP A 497 -2.73 -24.94 20.76
C ASP A 497 -1.62 -24.02 21.32
N LEU A 498 -1.88 -22.72 21.35
CA LEU A 498 -0.96 -21.72 21.91
C LEU A 498 -0.84 -21.75 23.45
N ALA A 499 -1.84 -22.28 24.16
CA ALA A 499 -1.84 -22.44 25.62
C ALA A 499 -1.08 -23.69 26.09
N GLY A 500 -0.84 -24.64 25.19
CA GLY A 500 -0.14 -25.91 25.43
C GLY A 500 -1.06 -27.14 25.53
N ASN A 501 -2.37 -27.06 25.24
CA ASN A 501 -3.20 -28.26 25.27
C ASN A 501 -3.02 -29.11 24.01
N GLN A 502 -2.69 -30.39 24.25
CA GLN A 502 -2.58 -31.43 23.23
C GLN A 502 -3.90 -31.73 22.52
N LEU A 503 -3.83 -32.01 21.21
CA LEU A 503 -4.97 -32.31 20.33
C LEU A 503 -5.95 -33.34 20.91
N ALA A 504 -7.24 -33.01 20.85
CA ALA A 504 -8.35 -33.95 21.05
C ALA A 504 -8.84 -34.48 19.69
N GLY A 505 -8.06 -35.38 19.09
CA GLY A 505 -8.34 -35.99 17.79
C GLY A 505 -9.57 -36.90 17.77
N ASN A 506 -9.58 -37.88 16.86
CA ASN A 506 -10.74 -38.77 16.63
C ASN A 506 -10.57 -40.18 17.23
N GLN A 507 -9.44 -40.47 17.86
CA GLN A 507 -9.15 -41.77 18.49
C GLN A 507 -9.55 -41.86 19.98
N GLY A 508 -10.15 -40.81 20.56
CA GLY A 508 -10.56 -40.79 21.97
C GLY A 508 -11.66 -39.76 22.30
N PRO A 509 -12.10 -39.68 23.57
CA PRO A 509 -13.04 -38.66 24.04
C PRO A 509 -12.46 -37.25 23.91
N VAL A 510 -13.32 -36.25 23.67
CA VAL A 510 -12.90 -34.86 23.40
C VAL A 510 -12.09 -34.20 24.52
N THR A 511 -12.23 -34.68 25.76
CA THR A 511 -11.49 -34.22 26.93
C THR A 511 -10.05 -34.76 27.01
N SER A 512 -9.70 -35.74 26.19
CA SER A 512 -8.43 -36.49 26.26
C SER A 512 -7.55 -36.29 25.02
N ALA A 513 -6.26 -36.08 25.26
CA ALA A 513 -5.25 -36.01 24.19
C ALA A 513 -5.25 -37.33 23.38
N SER A 514 -5.55 -37.24 22.08
CA SER A 514 -5.65 -38.38 21.18
C SER A 514 -5.36 -37.98 19.73
N ASP A 515 -4.79 -38.90 18.97
CA ASP A 515 -4.37 -38.63 17.60
C ASP A 515 -5.61 -38.44 16.69
N TYR A 516 -5.46 -37.70 15.60
CA TYR A 516 -6.47 -37.62 14.53
C TYR A 516 -5.98 -38.41 13.31
N ILE A 517 -6.70 -39.48 12.98
CA ILE A 517 -6.32 -40.44 11.94
C ILE A 517 -7.42 -40.52 10.90
N TRP A 518 -7.06 -40.44 9.62
CA TRP A 518 -7.97 -40.67 8.49
C TRP A 518 -7.26 -41.44 7.37
N THR A 519 -8.06 -42.00 6.46
CA THR A 519 -7.56 -42.87 5.38
C THR A 519 -8.20 -42.52 4.05
N PHE A 520 -7.47 -42.73 2.97
CA PHE A 520 -7.95 -42.48 1.61
C PHE A 520 -7.28 -43.40 0.60
N THR A 521 -7.96 -43.69 -0.51
CA THR A 521 -7.47 -44.54 -1.60
C THR A 521 -7.26 -43.70 -2.86
N THR A 522 -6.05 -43.76 -3.41
CA THR A 522 -5.65 -42.99 -4.59
C THR A 522 -6.17 -43.58 -5.91
N VAL A 523 -6.37 -42.70 -6.88
CA VAL A 523 -6.54 -43.04 -8.32
C VAL A 523 -5.49 -42.28 -9.15
N ALA A 524 -5.44 -42.52 -10.45
CA ALA A 524 -4.55 -41.82 -11.37
C ALA A 524 -4.52 -40.29 -11.13
N ALA A 525 -3.31 -39.71 -11.23
CA ALA A 525 -3.09 -38.28 -11.07
C ALA A 525 -3.96 -37.46 -12.03
N VAL A 526 -4.58 -36.40 -11.52
CA VAL A 526 -5.37 -35.46 -12.34
C VAL A 526 -4.42 -34.62 -13.18
N PRO A 527 -4.65 -34.47 -14.51
CA PRO A 527 -3.85 -33.61 -15.36
C PRO A 527 -3.87 -32.15 -14.87
N ALA A 528 -2.76 -31.43 -15.04
CA ALA A 528 -2.71 -30.01 -14.71
C ALA A 528 -3.69 -29.22 -15.59
N ASP A 529 -4.53 -28.38 -14.96
CA ASP A 529 -5.46 -27.46 -15.59
C ASP A 529 -5.60 -26.22 -14.70
N ASN A 530 -5.71 -25.04 -15.29
CA ASN A 530 -5.44 -23.78 -14.60
C ASN A 530 -6.64 -23.34 -13.74
N ILE A 531 -6.36 -22.76 -12.57
CA ILE A 531 -7.39 -22.10 -11.75
C ILE A 531 -7.64 -20.68 -12.27
N PHE A 532 -8.82 -20.12 -11.97
CA PHE A 532 -9.16 -18.74 -12.30
C PHE A 532 -10.20 -18.17 -11.35
N VAL A 533 -10.20 -16.85 -11.16
CA VAL A 533 -11.24 -16.15 -10.41
C VAL A 533 -12.55 -16.22 -11.19
N LEU A 534 -13.59 -16.75 -10.55
CA LEU A 534 -14.94 -16.90 -11.07
C LEU A 534 -15.80 -15.65 -10.78
N SER A 535 -15.62 -15.04 -9.61
CA SER A 535 -16.31 -13.83 -9.17
C SER A 535 -15.59 -13.15 -8.00
N THR A 536 -15.79 -11.84 -7.85
CA THR A 536 -15.31 -11.04 -6.71
C THR A 536 -16.46 -10.36 -5.98
N ASP A 537 -16.25 -10.04 -4.71
CA ASP A 537 -17.14 -9.19 -3.92
C ASP A 537 -16.29 -8.28 -3.00
N PRO A 538 -16.18 -6.95 -3.26
CA PRO A 538 -16.92 -6.20 -4.28
C PRO A 538 -16.68 -6.66 -5.74
N GLY A 539 -17.68 -6.46 -6.59
CA GLY A 539 -17.58 -6.78 -8.01
C GLY A 539 -16.61 -5.85 -8.76
N ASP A 540 -16.00 -6.35 -9.84
CA ASP A 540 -15.15 -5.49 -10.69
C ASP A 540 -15.95 -4.33 -11.30
N GLY A 541 -15.48 -3.11 -11.05
CA GLY A 541 -16.13 -1.87 -11.45
C GLY A 541 -17.45 -1.62 -10.72
N ASP A 542 -17.62 -2.14 -9.50
CA ASP A 542 -18.81 -1.80 -8.70
C ASP A 542 -18.76 -0.34 -8.23
N PHE A 543 -19.91 0.32 -8.40
CA PHE A 543 -20.19 1.71 -8.04
C PHE A 543 -21.36 1.80 -7.04
N MET A 544 -21.79 0.67 -6.48
CA MET A 544 -22.64 0.62 -5.29
C MET A 544 -21.81 0.97 -4.04
N ALA A 545 -22.50 1.36 -2.97
CA ALA A 545 -21.86 1.77 -1.71
C ALA A 545 -21.16 0.60 -0.99
N VAL A 546 -19.90 0.33 -1.36
CA VAL A 546 -19.00 -0.55 -0.62
C VAL A 546 -18.66 0.13 0.70
N CYS A 547 -18.95 -0.58 1.80
CA CYS A 547 -18.74 -0.08 3.16
C CYS A 547 -17.24 0.09 3.46
N PRO A 548 -16.83 1.10 4.27
CA PRO A 548 -15.45 1.23 4.74
C PRO A 548 -14.88 -0.04 5.41
N SER A 549 -15.72 -0.80 6.11
CA SER A 549 -15.39 -2.06 6.78
C SER A 549 -15.65 -3.33 5.93
N ALA A 550 -15.85 -3.20 4.63
CA ALA A 550 -16.14 -4.34 3.75
C ALA A 550 -14.93 -5.29 3.62
N SER A 551 -15.20 -6.59 3.71
CA SER A 551 -14.24 -7.62 3.29
C SER A 551 -14.14 -7.66 1.76
N ILE A 552 -12.96 -7.97 1.23
CA ILE A 552 -12.67 -8.04 -0.20
C ILE A 552 -12.43 -9.49 -0.57
N ASN A 553 -13.26 -10.06 -1.43
CA ASN A 553 -13.40 -11.50 -1.62
C ASN A 553 -13.18 -11.89 -3.08
N ALA A 554 -12.57 -13.06 -3.30
CA ALA A 554 -12.42 -13.66 -4.62
C ALA A 554 -12.75 -15.16 -4.55
N THR A 555 -13.74 -15.58 -5.32
CA THR A 555 -14.15 -16.98 -5.48
C THR A 555 -13.47 -17.55 -6.73
N PHE A 556 -12.88 -18.74 -6.62
CA PHE A 556 -12.14 -19.40 -7.71
C PHE A 556 -12.92 -20.60 -8.28
N GLU A 557 -12.83 -20.79 -9.58
CA GLU A 557 -13.11 -22.08 -10.21
C GLU A 557 -11.82 -22.92 -10.21
N ILE A 558 -11.92 -24.16 -9.72
CA ILE A 558 -10.78 -25.07 -9.55
C ILE A 558 -11.09 -26.37 -10.29
N PRO A 559 -10.68 -26.51 -11.57
CA PRO A 559 -11.09 -27.64 -12.43
C PRO A 559 -10.62 -29.03 -11.93
N SER A 560 -9.58 -29.08 -11.11
CA SER A 560 -9.06 -30.28 -10.46
C SER A 560 -9.96 -30.84 -9.35
N GLY A 561 -10.89 -30.03 -8.83
CA GLY A 561 -11.83 -30.41 -7.77
C GLY A 561 -11.25 -30.47 -6.36
N VAL A 562 -9.98 -30.08 -6.16
CA VAL A 562 -9.40 -29.87 -4.83
C VAL A 562 -9.55 -28.41 -4.39
N ARG A 563 -9.09 -28.09 -3.17
CA ARG A 563 -9.15 -26.73 -2.58
C ARG A 563 -7.94 -25.89 -3.02
N LEU A 564 -8.00 -24.57 -2.83
CA LEU A 564 -6.81 -23.71 -2.91
C LEU A 564 -5.76 -24.13 -1.87
N ASN A 565 -4.49 -23.94 -2.20
CA ASN A 565 -3.39 -24.18 -1.29
C ASN A 565 -3.20 -22.96 -0.36
N PRO A 566 -3.49 -23.07 0.96
CA PRO A 566 -3.43 -21.94 1.87
C PRO A 566 -2.01 -21.37 2.04
N THR A 567 -0.95 -22.10 1.70
CA THR A 567 0.42 -21.53 1.71
C THR A 567 0.64 -20.50 0.60
N THR A 568 -0.21 -20.50 -0.44
CA THR A 568 -0.22 -19.55 -1.55
C THR A 568 -1.28 -18.45 -1.41
N VAL A 569 -1.84 -18.29 -0.20
CA VAL A 569 -2.86 -17.28 0.12
C VAL A 569 -2.32 -16.39 1.24
N ASN A 570 -1.74 -15.25 0.85
CA ASN A 570 -1.02 -14.30 1.71
C ASN A 570 -0.97 -12.89 1.08
N ASP A 571 -0.37 -11.95 1.82
CA ASP A 571 -0.18 -10.53 1.49
C ASP A 571 0.62 -10.26 0.22
N MET A 572 1.56 -11.13 -0.16
CA MET A 572 2.27 -11.04 -1.44
C MET A 572 1.41 -11.48 -2.63
N THR A 573 0.36 -12.26 -2.38
CA THR A 573 -0.51 -12.87 -3.42
C THR A 573 -1.88 -12.23 -3.58
N PHE A 574 -2.38 -11.51 -2.57
CA PHE A 574 -3.64 -10.77 -2.60
C PHE A 574 -3.37 -9.33 -2.12
N ILE A 575 -3.11 -8.45 -3.08
CA ILE A 575 -2.63 -7.08 -2.83
C ILE A 575 -3.78 -6.10 -3.06
N VAL A 576 -3.94 -5.12 -2.17
CA VAL A 576 -4.94 -4.04 -2.29
C VAL A 576 -4.25 -2.69 -2.14
N VAL A 577 -4.45 -1.77 -3.10
CA VAL A 577 -3.85 -0.42 -3.11
C VAL A 577 -4.88 0.63 -3.53
N GLU A 578 -4.67 1.91 -3.18
CA GLU A 578 -5.39 3.02 -3.79
C GLU A 578 -5.08 3.08 -5.29
N ASN A 579 -6.10 3.06 -6.15
CA ASN A 579 -5.92 3.05 -7.62
C ASN A 579 -5.18 4.31 -8.12
N ASP A 580 -5.53 5.47 -7.56
CA ASP A 580 -4.96 6.76 -7.94
C ASP A 580 -3.58 7.03 -7.28
N ASN A 581 -3.22 6.24 -6.27
CA ASN A 581 -1.92 6.32 -5.59
C ASN A 581 -1.42 4.93 -5.13
N PRO A 582 -0.88 4.09 -6.03
CA PRO A 582 -0.44 2.73 -5.71
C PRO A 582 0.72 2.59 -4.69
N ALA A 583 1.20 3.70 -4.11
CA ALA A 583 2.10 3.69 -2.96
C ALA A 583 1.35 3.56 -1.61
N ASN A 584 0.04 3.83 -1.59
CA ASN A 584 -0.83 3.60 -0.45
C ASN A 584 -1.43 2.19 -0.58
N SER A 585 -0.75 1.20 0.01
CA SER A 585 -1.27 -0.16 0.19
C SER A 585 -2.18 -0.24 1.41
N VAL A 586 -3.31 -0.95 1.27
CA VAL A 586 -4.15 -1.33 2.41
C VAL A 586 -3.47 -2.49 3.13
N THR A 587 -3.24 -2.36 4.44
CA THR A 587 -2.82 -3.49 5.28
C THR A 587 -4.02 -4.37 5.62
N ALA A 588 -3.87 -5.68 5.55
CA ALA A 588 -4.91 -6.61 6.00
C ALA A 588 -4.81 -6.87 7.51
N GLU A 589 -5.95 -6.94 8.20
CA GLU A 589 -6.05 -7.63 9.49
C GLU A 589 -5.77 -9.13 9.29
N SER A 590 -6.39 -9.69 8.24
CA SER A 590 -6.21 -11.08 7.84
C SER A 590 -6.47 -11.28 6.35
N ILE A 591 -5.79 -12.28 5.78
CA ILE A 591 -6.10 -12.85 4.47
C ILE A 591 -6.36 -14.32 4.72
N MET A 592 -7.62 -14.72 4.57
CA MET A 592 -8.11 -16.04 4.98
C MET A 592 -8.59 -16.82 3.76
N LEU A 593 -8.27 -18.11 3.74
CA LEU A 593 -8.95 -19.07 2.88
C LEU A 593 -10.16 -19.61 3.63
N ASP A 594 -11.34 -19.59 3.00
CA ASP A 594 -12.57 -20.16 3.56
C ASP A 594 -12.37 -21.61 4.05
N GLN A 595 -12.95 -21.92 5.20
CA GLN A 595 -12.87 -23.25 5.81
C GLN A 595 -13.84 -24.26 5.19
N ASP A 596 -15.05 -23.87 4.79
CA ASP A 596 -16.06 -24.82 4.32
C ASP A 596 -15.71 -25.38 2.93
N THR A 597 -15.48 -24.51 1.95
CA THR A 597 -15.20 -24.87 0.55
C THR A 597 -13.71 -24.81 0.21
N GLY A 598 -12.97 -23.84 0.75
CA GLY A 598 -11.59 -23.56 0.34
C GLY A 598 -11.43 -23.09 -1.11
N THR A 599 -12.47 -22.47 -1.68
CA THR A 599 -12.41 -21.82 -3.01
C THR A 599 -12.53 -20.29 -2.94
N ILE A 600 -12.76 -19.72 -1.76
CA ILE A 600 -12.91 -18.27 -1.53
C ILE A 600 -11.73 -17.75 -0.71
N ILE A 601 -10.99 -16.79 -1.27
CA ILE A 601 -10.05 -15.96 -0.51
C ILE A 601 -10.78 -14.71 -0.04
N THR A 602 -10.60 -14.36 1.23
CA THR A 602 -11.16 -13.16 1.87
C THR A 602 -10.04 -12.34 2.49
N PHE A 603 -9.90 -11.10 2.05
CA PHE A 603 -9.05 -10.07 2.63
C PHE A 603 -9.91 -9.19 3.54
N ILE A 604 -9.51 -9.01 4.79
CA ILE A 604 -10.15 -8.09 5.75
C ILE A 604 -9.17 -6.91 5.98
N PRO A 605 -9.55 -5.66 5.68
CA PRO A 605 -8.72 -4.49 5.98
C PRO A 605 -8.43 -4.34 7.49
N GLN A 606 -7.22 -3.91 7.86
CA GLN A 606 -6.84 -3.66 9.27
C GLN A 606 -7.53 -2.41 9.84
N GLU A 607 -7.80 -1.43 9.00
CA GLU A 607 -8.43 -0.15 9.33
C GLU A 607 -9.57 0.08 8.32
N GLU A 608 -10.59 0.85 8.69
CA GLU A 608 -11.66 1.22 7.77
C GLU A 608 -11.12 1.93 6.51
N LEU A 609 -11.51 1.44 5.34
CA LEU A 609 -11.14 2.01 4.04
C LEU A 609 -11.76 3.41 3.88
N PRO A 610 -10.97 4.49 3.74
CA PRO A 610 -11.48 5.84 3.54
C PRO A 610 -12.57 5.93 2.45
N GLU A 611 -13.64 6.69 2.73
CA GLU A 611 -14.80 6.87 1.83
C GLU A 611 -14.43 7.56 0.50
N ASN A 612 -15.15 7.21 -0.57
CA ASN A 612 -15.01 7.78 -1.92
C ASN A 612 -13.62 7.54 -2.54
N VAL A 613 -12.95 6.45 -2.14
CA VAL A 613 -11.65 6.03 -2.68
C VAL A 613 -11.83 4.78 -3.53
N THR A 614 -11.29 4.83 -4.75
CA THR A 614 -11.23 3.66 -5.64
C THR A 614 -9.97 2.85 -5.32
N TYR A 615 -10.14 1.56 -5.05
CA TYR A 615 -9.06 0.61 -4.81
C TYR A 615 -8.84 -0.27 -6.04
N LEU A 616 -7.57 -0.61 -6.27
CA LEU A 616 -7.14 -1.65 -7.19
C LEU A 616 -6.74 -2.88 -6.37
N VAL A 617 -7.32 -4.02 -6.71
CA VAL A 617 -7.01 -5.32 -6.11
C VAL A 617 -6.27 -6.16 -7.15
N THR A 618 -5.08 -6.63 -6.81
CA THR A 618 -4.26 -7.50 -7.66
C THR A 618 -4.06 -8.85 -6.98
N ILE A 619 -4.65 -9.90 -7.57
CA ILE A 619 -4.45 -11.29 -7.17
C ILE A 619 -3.36 -11.88 -8.06
N LYS A 620 -2.28 -12.39 -7.47
CA LYS A 620 -1.10 -12.82 -8.22
C LYS A 620 -1.27 -14.17 -8.90
N GLY A 621 -0.84 -14.21 -10.16
CA GLY A 621 -0.73 -15.42 -10.96
C GLY A 621 0.73 -15.87 -11.16
N GLY A 622 0.90 -16.92 -11.96
CA GLY A 622 2.17 -17.50 -12.36
C GLY A 622 2.91 -18.24 -11.24
N PRO A 623 4.25 -18.39 -11.37
CA PRO A 623 5.05 -19.25 -10.50
C PRO A 623 5.03 -18.89 -9.01
N ASP A 624 4.79 -17.64 -8.67
CA ASP A 624 4.78 -17.12 -7.29
C ASP A 624 3.37 -16.70 -6.82
N GLY A 625 2.33 -16.99 -7.62
CA GLY A 625 0.93 -16.63 -7.35
C GLY A 625 0.11 -17.68 -6.59
N VAL A 626 -1.21 -17.46 -6.56
CA VAL A 626 -2.21 -18.36 -5.96
C VAL A 626 -2.28 -19.69 -6.72
N LYS A 627 -2.38 -20.81 -6.00
CA LYS A 627 -2.44 -22.18 -6.57
C LYS A 627 -3.43 -23.10 -5.84
N ASP A 628 -3.76 -24.23 -6.46
CA ASP A 628 -4.51 -25.32 -5.82
C ASP A 628 -3.60 -26.32 -5.06
N LEU A 629 -4.23 -27.27 -4.35
CA LEU A 629 -3.56 -28.35 -3.60
C LEU A 629 -3.02 -29.50 -4.47
N ILE A 630 -3.02 -29.38 -5.81
CA ILE A 630 -2.33 -30.36 -6.66
C ILE A 630 -0.80 -30.23 -6.46
N VAL A 631 -0.04 -31.26 -6.83
CA VAL A 631 1.42 -31.30 -6.72
C VAL A 631 2.03 -31.62 -8.09
N PRO A 632 2.79 -30.69 -8.71
CA PRO A 632 2.86 -29.26 -8.37
C PRO A 632 1.51 -28.56 -8.57
N GLY A 633 1.24 -27.53 -7.77
CA GLY A 633 -0.05 -26.83 -7.77
C GLY A 633 -0.33 -26.13 -9.09
N ASN A 634 -1.59 -26.21 -9.53
CA ASN A 634 -2.07 -25.51 -10.73
C ASN A 634 -2.09 -24.01 -10.48
N GLU A 635 -1.63 -23.23 -11.45
CA GLU A 635 -1.44 -21.78 -11.35
C GLU A 635 -2.60 -21.03 -11.99
N MET A 636 -2.95 -19.86 -11.45
CA MET A 636 -3.64 -18.83 -12.23
C MET A 636 -2.63 -18.21 -13.19
N LEU A 637 -2.82 -18.28 -14.52
CA LEU A 637 -1.73 -18.02 -15.48
C LEU A 637 -1.24 -16.56 -15.56
N GLU A 638 -2.12 -15.60 -15.30
CA GLU A 638 -1.85 -14.15 -15.33
C GLU A 638 -2.42 -13.53 -14.06
N ASP A 639 -1.92 -12.36 -13.64
CA ASP A 639 -2.49 -11.62 -12.51
C ASP A 639 -3.97 -11.27 -12.81
N TYR A 640 -4.85 -11.47 -11.82
CA TYR A 640 -6.24 -11.04 -11.90
C TYR A 640 -6.38 -9.71 -11.17
N GLU A 641 -6.75 -8.67 -11.91
CA GLU A 641 -6.90 -7.30 -11.39
C GLU A 641 -8.34 -6.84 -11.50
N PHE A 642 -8.88 -6.27 -10.42
CA PHE A 642 -10.22 -5.67 -10.39
C PHE A 642 -10.25 -4.40 -9.54
N THR A 643 -11.29 -3.58 -9.73
CA THR A 643 -11.45 -2.30 -9.02
C THR A 643 -12.81 -2.17 -8.34
N PHE A 644 -12.86 -1.45 -7.22
CA PHE A 644 -14.10 -1.07 -6.55
C PHE A 644 -13.94 0.31 -5.88
N THR A 645 -15.05 0.97 -5.52
CA THR A 645 -15.02 2.28 -4.84
C THR A 645 -15.83 2.24 -3.54
N THR A 646 -15.27 2.75 -2.45
CA THR A 646 -15.99 2.92 -1.18
C THR A 646 -16.97 4.10 -1.27
N GLU A 647 -18.12 4.02 -0.59
CA GLU A 647 -18.97 5.19 -0.33
C GLU A 647 -19.30 5.29 1.17
N ALA A 648 -19.87 6.42 1.59
CA ALA A 648 -20.32 6.61 2.96
C ALA A 648 -21.39 5.57 3.34
N PRO A 649 -21.35 5.00 4.57
CA PRO A 649 -22.20 3.88 4.95
C PRO A 649 -23.71 4.22 4.88
N THR A 650 -24.46 3.34 4.21
CA THR A 650 -25.93 3.40 4.13
C THR A 650 -26.57 2.22 4.88
N GLU A 651 -27.88 1.96 4.74
CA GLU A 651 -28.56 0.80 5.34
C GLU A 651 -27.99 -0.57 4.86
N SER A 652 -27.07 -0.59 3.88
CA SER A 652 -26.27 -1.76 3.48
C SER A 652 -25.14 -2.13 4.46
N CYS A 653 -24.68 -1.20 5.30
CA CYS A 653 -23.48 -1.33 6.12
C CYS A 653 -23.83 -1.64 7.59
N LEU A 654 -24.35 -2.85 7.82
CA LEU A 654 -24.67 -3.34 9.17
C LEU A 654 -23.47 -4.04 9.79
N GLU A 655 -23.07 -3.61 10.99
CA GLU A 655 -22.14 -4.34 11.85
C GLU A 655 -22.86 -5.48 12.58
N PRO A 656 -22.18 -6.60 12.91
CA PRO A 656 -22.72 -7.62 13.80
C PRO A 656 -23.03 -7.04 15.19
N VAL A 657 -24.15 -7.43 15.79
CA VAL A 657 -24.51 -6.95 17.14
C VAL A 657 -23.78 -7.75 18.19
N ASP A 658 -22.90 -7.07 18.95
CA ASP A 658 -22.20 -7.63 20.11
C ASP A 658 -23.18 -8.30 21.10
N LEU A 659 -22.86 -9.54 21.46
CA LEU A 659 -23.61 -10.38 22.40
C LEU A 659 -23.00 -10.34 23.82
N GLY A 660 -21.82 -9.75 24.00
CA GLY A 660 -21.12 -9.67 25.28
C GLY A 660 -20.99 -11.05 25.95
N THR A 661 -21.34 -11.12 27.24
CA THR A 661 -21.31 -12.39 27.99
C THR A 661 -22.40 -13.39 27.58
N ALA A 662 -23.31 -13.04 26.66
CA ALA A 662 -24.24 -14.00 26.05
C ALA A 662 -23.62 -14.83 24.90
N ALA A 663 -22.47 -14.41 24.35
CA ALA A 663 -21.82 -15.08 23.22
C ALA A 663 -21.53 -16.59 23.42
N PRO A 664 -21.04 -17.12 24.56
CA PRO A 664 -20.78 -18.55 24.70
C PRO A 664 -22.06 -19.41 24.84
N PHE A 665 -23.24 -18.80 25.03
CA PHE A 665 -24.47 -19.53 25.31
C PHE A 665 -25.18 -20.04 24.06
N GLY A 666 -25.21 -21.37 23.91
CA GLY A 666 -26.04 -22.03 22.88
C GLY A 666 -27.54 -21.97 23.21
N THR A 667 -27.89 -21.93 24.50
CA THR A 667 -29.29 -21.76 24.92
C THR A 667 -29.41 -21.00 26.24
N PHE A 668 -30.38 -20.09 26.33
CA PHE A 668 -30.67 -19.34 27.56
C PHE A 668 -32.16 -19.35 27.90
N GLY A 669 -32.52 -19.97 29.03
CA GLY A 669 -33.91 -20.22 29.46
C GLY A 669 -34.54 -19.14 30.34
N GLY A 670 -34.27 -17.86 30.05
CA GLY A 670 -34.85 -16.71 30.75
C GLY A 670 -34.90 -16.88 32.27
N SER A 671 -36.09 -16.69 32.84
CA SER A 671 -36.41 -16.91 34.26
C SER A 671 -37.21 -18.19 34.53
N ALA A 672 -37.50 -19.01 33.51
CA ALA A 672 -38.35 -20.19 33.60
C ALA A 672 -37.61 -21.54 33.38
N GLY A 673 -36.32 -21.49 33.02
CA GLY A 673 -35.45 -22.66 32.87
C GLY A 673 -35.38 -23.23 31.44
N VAL A 674 -34.65 -24.34 31.30
CA VAL A 674 -34.44 -25.03 30.01
C VAL A 674 -34.89 -26.49 30.13
N THR A 675 -35.68 -26.97 29.18
CA THR A 675 -36.26 -28.33 29.24
C THR A 675 -35.94 -29.12 27.97
N ASN A 676 -35.15 -30.18 28.12
CA ASN A 676 -34.96 -31.20 27.10
C ASN A 676 -35.94 -32.38 27.31
N GLN A 677 -36.46 -32.93 26.20
CA GLN A 677 -37.28 -34.15 26.19
C GLN A 677 -36.79 -35.20 25.14
N GLY A 678 -35.53 -35.12 24.71
CA GLY A 678 -34.90 -36.06 23.78
C GLY A 678 -33.59 -36.68 24.29
N LEU A 679 -33.15 -37.75 23.62
CA LEU A 679 -31.93 -38.51 23.92
C LEU A 679 -30.76 -38.20 22.97
N LEU A 680 -31.03 -37.45 21.90
CA LEU A 680 -30.04 -37.03 20.89
C LEU A 680 -29.80 -35.51 20.94
N THR A 681 -30.08 -34.89 22.09
CA THR A 681 -29.90 -33.46 22.31
C THR A 681 -28.48 -33.18 22.77
N ILE A 682 -27.78 -32.30 22.06
CA ILE A 682 -26.39 -31.90 22.34
C ILE A 682 -26.29 -30.37 22.23
N VAL A 683 -25.79 -29.72 23.27
CA VAL A 683 -25.45 -28.28 23.22
C VAL A 683 -23.93 -28.17 23.21
N ASN A 684 -23.36 -27.78 22.06
CA ASN A 684 -21.94 -27.45 21.91
C ASN A 684 -21.76 -25.96 22.23
N GLY A 685 -21.62 -25.66 23.52
CA GLY A 685 -21.62 -24.32 24.11
C GLY A 685 -22.28 -24.31 25.50
N ASP A 686 -22.35 -23.14 26.12
CA ASP A 686 -22.91 -22.99 27.46
C ASP A 686 -24.45 -22.97 27.47
N LEU A 687 -25.05 -23.32 28.60
CA LEU A 687 -26.48 -23.26 28.87
C LEU A 687 -26.76 -22.38 30.10
N GLY A 688 -27.70 -21.45 29.99
CA GLY A 688 -27.96 -20.46 31.04
C GLY A 688 -29.43 -20.31 31.42
N THR A 689 -29.68 -19.87 32.65
CA THR A 689 -30.98 -19.32 33.08
C THR A 689 -30.81 -18.57 34.41
N THR A 690 -31.59 -17.51 34.64
CA THR A 690 -31.70 -16.88 35.97
C THR A 690 -32.67 -17.65 36.90
N ALA A 691 -33.21 -18.78 36.44
CA ALA A 691 -33.99 -19.71 37.25
C ALA A 691 -33.11 -20.61 38.13
N THR A 692 -33.71 -21.23 39.15
CA THR A 692 -33.03 -22.19 40.02
C THR A 692 -32.67 -23.47 39.25
N SER A 693 -31.55 -24.13 39.58
CA SER A 693 -31.06 -25.33 38.84
C SER A 693 -32.10 -26.43 38.63
N THR A 694 -33.07 -26.56 39.54
CA THR A 694 -34.21 -27.49 39.45
C THR A 694 -35.19 -27.22 38.30
N LEU A 695 -35.06 -26.09 37.59
CA LEU A 695 -35.83 -25.73 36.41
C LEU A 695 -35.06 -25.93 35.10
N VAL A 696 -33.76 -26.31 35.18
CA VAL A 696 -33.08 -27.00 34.08
C VAL A 696 -33.41 -28.50 34.21
N THR A 697 -33.91 -29.10 33.13
CA THR A 697 -34.36 -30.50 33.15
C THR A 697 -33.97 -31.24 31.86
N GLY A 698 -33.50 -32.48 32.01
CA GLY A 698 -33.07 -33.33 30.90
C GLY A 698 -31.65 -33.07 30.38
N PHE A 699 -30.72 -32.65 31.24
CA PHE A 699 -29.34 -32.39 30.82
C PHE A 699 -28.30 -33.05 31.74
N VAL A 700 -27.15 -33.35 31.16
CA VAL A 700 -25.90 -33.68 31.83
C VAL A 700 -24.80 -32.77 31.27
N SER A 701 -24.14 -32.00 32.13
CA SER A 701 -22.92 -31.26 31.78
C SER A 701 -21.66 -32.00 32.24
N GLU A 702 -20.50 -31.72 31.63
CA GLU A 702 -19.23 -32.22 32.15
C GLU A 702 -18.89 -31.56 33.52
N PRO A 703 -18.29 -32.29 34.48
CA PRO A 703 -17.75 -33.65 34.38
C PRO A 703 -18.74 -34.77 34.78
N GLY A 704 -20.06 -34.54 34.68
CA GLY A 704 -21.10 -35.54 34.94
C GLY A 704 -22.26 -35.04 35.82
N CYS A 705 -22.69 -33.79 35.64
CA CYS A 705 -23.67 -33.15 36.51
C CYS A 705 -25.09 -33.23 35.96
N GLU A 706 -25.93 -34.02 36.65
CA GLU A 706 -27.29 -34.35 36.24
C GLU A 706 -28.33 -33.29 36.64
N TYR A 707 -29.09 -32.79 35.65
CA TYR A 707 -30.19 -31.85 35.82
C TYR A 707 -31.52 -32.54 35.53
N THR A 708 -32.11 -33.18 36.56
CA THR A 708 -33.43 -33.84 36.50
C THR A 708 -33.60 -34.76 35.28
N ILE A 709 -32.73 -35.74 35.15
CA ILE A 709 -32.72 -36.69 34.02
C ILE A 709 -33.73 -37.84 34.20
N THR A 710 -34.13 -38.42 33.07
CA THR A 710 -34.88 -39.68 32.97
C THR A 710 -34.37 -40.46 31.75
N THR A 711 -34.72 -41.75 31.65
CA THR A 711 -34.32 -42.63 30.53
C THR A 711 -34.92 -42.26 29.15
N LEU A 712 -35.48 -41.06 29.00
CA LEU A 712 -36.10 -40.53 27.78
C LEU A 712 -35.67 -39.09 27.46
N ASN A 713 -34.89 -38.44 28.33
CA ASN A 713 -34.49 -37.03 28.14
C ASN A 713 -33.07 -36.71 28.63
N GLU A 714 -32.13 -37.65 28.52
CA GLU A 714 -30.73 -37.46 28.87
C GLU A 714 -29.98 -36.79 27.70
N GLY A 715 -29.95 -35.44 27.69
CA GLY A 715 -29.21 -34.63 26.72
C GLY A 715 -27.86 -34.17 27.27
N GLN A 716 -26.90 -33.85 26.39
CA GLN A 716 -25.55 -33.44 26.77
C GLN A 716 -25.33 -31.93 26.61
N VAL A 717 -24.55 -31.34 27.51
CA VAL A 717 -24.01 -29.97 27.37
C VAL A 717 -22.49 -30.07 27.39
N ASN A 718 -21.87 -29.81 26.24
CA ASN A 718 -20.42 -29.79 26.05
C ASN A 718 -19.88 -28.39 26.38
N GLY A 719 -20.18 -27.96 27.61
CA GLY A 719 -20.05 -26.61 28.14
C GLY A 719 -20.56 -26.57 29.58
N LYS A 720 -20.65 -25.38 30.17
CA LYS A 720 -21.10 -25.17 31.56
C LYS A 720 -22.60 -24.85 31.62
N ILE A 721 -23.21 -25.15 32.76
CA ILE A 721 -24.61 -24.83 33.06
C ILE A 721 -24.65 -23.75 34.15
N PHE A 722 -25.11 -22.55 33.78
CA PHE A 722 -25.18 -21.39 34.66
C PHE A 722 -26.61 -21.17 35.15
N THR A 723 -26.83 -21.37 36.45
CA THR A 723 -28.15 -21.36 37.10
C THR A 723 -28.11 -20.63 38.44
N ALA A 724 -29.28 -20.20 38.93
CA ALA A 724 -29.45 -19.72 40.30
C ALA A 724 -29.47 -20.88 41.32
N PRO A 725 -29.15 -20.62 42.61
CA PRO A 725 -29.18 -21.62 43.67
C PRO A 725 -30.55 -22.31 43.88
N PRO A 726 -30.58 -23.56 44.40
CA PRO A 726 -29.44 -24.36 44.87
C PRO A 726 -28.73 -25.13 43.74
N PRO A 727 -27.60 -25.79 44.04
CA PRO A 727 -26.98 -26.78 43.17
C PRO A 727 -27.97 -27.88 42.72
N PRO A 728 -27.82 -28.46 41.51
CA PRO A 728 -28.74 -29.45 40.96
C PRO A 728 -28.72 -30.77 41.74
N THR A 729 -27.53 -31.20 42.19
CA THR A 729 -27.32 -32.39 43.01
C THR A 729 -26.27 -32.14 44.08
N VAL A 730 -26.22 -33.02 45.09
CA VAL A 730 -25.17 -33.00 46.12
C VAL A 730 -23.76 -33.37 45.60
N ALA A 731 -23.66 -33.87 44.36
CA ALA A 731 -22.39 -34.20 43.71
C ALA A 731 -21.80 -33.03 42.91
N CYS A 732 -22.59 -31.96 42.69
CA CYS A 732 -22.25 -30.84 41.81
C CYS A 732 -22.27 -29.49 42.57
N PRO A 733 -21.52 -29.32 43.67
CA PRO A 733 -21.59 -28.14 44.53
C PRO A 733 -21.05 -26.85 43.87
N GLN A 734 -20.38 -26.96 42.71
CA GLN A 734 -19.89 -25.83 41.92
C GLN A 734 -20.97 -25.20 41.03
N ASP A 735 -22.01 -25.95 40.68
CA ASP A 735 -23.13 -25.47 39.87
C ASP A 735 -24.25 -24.91 40.77
N GLY A 736 -25.12 -24.03 40.26
CA GLY A 736 -26.22 -23.47 41.05
C GLY A 736 -25.75 -22.71 42.29
N THR A 737 -24.77 -21.82 42.09
CA THR A 737 -24.18 -20.95 43.11
C THR A 737 -24.55 -19.49 42.84
N ALA A 738 -24.26 -18.61 43.80
CA ALA A 738 -24.44 -17.16 43.59
C ALA A 738 -23.50 -16.58 42.52
N GLU A 739 -22.43 -17.30 42.17
CA GLU A 739 -21.47 -16.94 41.12
C GLU A 739 -22.03 -17.33 39.74
N THR A 740 -22.56 -18.56 39.59
CA THR A 740 -23.27 -18.95 38.36
C THR A 740 -24.54 -18.14 38.13
N GLU A 741 -25.22 -17.72 39.20
CA GLU A 741 -26.35 -16.78 39.14
C GLU A 741 -25.92 -15.41 38.60
N ALA A 742 -24.80 -14.86 39.06
CA ALA A 742 -24.29 -13.57 38.60
C ALA A 742 -23.91 -13.59 37.12
N ILE A 743 -23.24 -14.67 36.67
CA ILE A 743 -22.89 -14.87 35.25
C ILE A 743 -24.17 -14.98 34.39
N ALA A 744 -25.15 -15.78 34.82
CA ALA A 744 -26.42 -15.90 34.10
C ALA A 744 -27.22 -14.58 34.07
N ILE A 745 -27.15 -13.77 35.13
CA ILE A 745 -27.78 -12.44 35.17
C ILE A 745 -27.13 -11.49 34.14
N GLN A 746 -25.80 -11.49 34.03
CA GLN A 746 -25.09 -10.63 33.06
C GLN A 746 -25.35 -11.09 31.61
N ALA A 747 -25.25 -12.39 31.32
CA ALA A 747 -25.55 -12.92 29.99
C ALA A 747 -26.99 -12.59 29.54
N ARG A 748 -27.96 -12.62 30.47
CA ARG A 748 -29.34 -12.20 30.20
C ARG A 748 -29.50 -10.68 30.01
N LEU A 749 -28.63 -9.85 30.61
CA LEU A 749 -28.61 -8.39 30.39
C LEU A 749 -27.98 -8.04 29.04
N ASP A 750 -26.92 -8.73 28.64
CA ASP A 750 -26.24 -8.50 27.37
C ASP A 750 -27.12 -8.99 26.20
N ALA A 751 -27.79 -10.14 26.34
CA ALA A 751 -28.81 -10.59 25.38
C ALA A 751 -30.02 -9.64 25.27
N GLU A 752 -30.42 -8.97 26.36
CA GLU A 752 -31.45 -7.92 26.36
C GLU A 752 -30.95 -6.66 25.63
N ALA A 753 -29.68 -6.27 25.84
CA ALA A 753 -29.07 -5.15 25.13
C ALA A 753 -28.99 -5.41 23.61
N ALA A 754 -28.55 -6.61 23.21
CA ALA A 754 -28.55 -7.05 21.81
C ALA A 754 -29.97 -7.05 21.21
N PHE A 755 -30.96 -7.60 21.92
CA PHE A 755 -32.37 -7.56 21.49
C PHE A 755 -32.89 -6.12 21.26
N ILE A 756 -32.50 -5.19 22.14
CA ILE A 756 -32.86 -3.77 22.02
C ILE A 756 -32.13 -3.13 20.83
N ALA A 757 -30.84 -3.40 20.62
CA ALA A 757 -30.06 -2.90 19.49
C ALA A 757 -30.64 -3.37 18.15
N LEU A 758 -30.98 -4.65 18.03
CA LEU A 758 -31.61 -5.26 16.85
C LEU A 758 -33.03 -4.78 16.54
N SER A 759 -33.67 -4.04 17.45
CA SER A 759 -35.10 -3.70 17.33
C SER A 759 -35.38 -2.60 16.27
N PRO A 760 -36.58 -2.56 15.67
CA PRO A 760 -36.97 -1.54 14.68
C PRO A 760 -36.90 -0.07 15.14
N ALA A 761 -36.67 0.17 16.44
CA ALA A 761 -36.50 1.51 17.02
C ALA A 761 -35.05 2.02 16.92
N ASN A 762 -34.07 1.11 16.88
CA ASN A 762 -32.64 1.41 16.78
C ASN A 762 -32.07 1.04 15.40
N MET A 763 -32.60 -0.02 14.78
CA MET A 763 -32.33 -0.44 13.40
C MET A 763 -33.62 -0.31 12.55
N PRO A 764 -34.00 0.91 12.09
CA PRO A 764 -35.14 1.11 11.18
C PRO A 764 -34.81 0.67 9.74
N GLY A 765 -35.78 0.76 8.82
CA GLY A 765 -35.57 0.59 7.36
C GLY A 765 -35.92 -0.79 6.78
N GLY A 766 -36.13 -1.80 7.63
CA GLY A 766 -36.22 -3.20 7.21
C GLY A 766 -37.32 -3.56 6.20
N GLN A 767 -36.95 -4.46 5.27
CA GLN A 767 -37.76 -4.88 4.13
C GLN A 767 -38.76 -6.00 4.49
N ASN A 768 -39.87 -6.13 3.75
CA ASN A 768 -40.75 -7.31 3.81
C ASN A 768 -40.75 -8.11 2.49
N PRO A 769 -39.75 -8.99 2.29
CA PRO A 769 -39.77 -9.95 1.20
C PRO A 769 -40.80 -11.08 1.48
N GLY A 770 -41.40 -11.63 0.43
CA GLY A 770 -42.30 -12.80 0.54
C GLY A 770 -43.68 -12.55 1.18
N ASN A 771 -43.97 -11.34 1.67
CA ASN A 771 -45.18 -11.04 2.46
C ASN A 771 -45.26 -11.97 3.68
N ASP A 772 -44.32 -11.78 4.61
CA ASP A 772 -44.22 -12.44 5.92
C ASP A 772 -43.87 -13.96 5.89
N ASN A 773 -43.79 -14.61 4.72
CA ASN A 773 -43.19 -15.94 4.56
C ASN A 773 -41.91 -15.88 3.73
N LEU A 774 -40.79 -16.28 4.35
CA LEU A 774 -39.45 -16.25 3.77
C LEU A 774 -39.06 -17.56 3.05
N GLY A 775 -39.90 -18.59 3.12
CA GLY A 775 -39.63 -19.87 2.47
C GLY A 775 -39.59 -19.79 0.94
N SER A 776 -38.64 -20.49 0.32
CA SER A 776 -38.31 -20.44 -1.12
C SER A 776 -37.76 -19.10 -1.62
N LEU A 777 -37.20 -18.25 -0.74
CA LEU A 777 -36.53 -17.00 -1.13
C LEU A 777 -35.02 -17.13 -1.03
N THR A 778 -34.31 -16.31 -1.82
CA THR A 778 -32.91 -15.95 -1.58
C THR A 778 -32.88 -14.49 -1.11
N LEU A 779 -32.21 -14.22 0.02
CA LEU A 779 -32.09 -12.88 0.60
C LEU A 779 -30.61 -12.47 0.70
N THR A 780 -30.31 -11.30 0.17
CA THR A 780 -29.05 -10.56 0.31
C THR A 780 -28.88 -10.08 1.77
N PRO A 781 -27.74 -9.49 2.16
CA PRO A 781 -27.56 -8.92 3.50
C PRO A 781 -28.53 -7.75 3.75
N GLY A 782 -28.84 -7.46 5.03
CA GLY A 782 -29.66 -6.30 5.42
C GLY A 782 -30.69 -6.54 6.53
N ILE A 783 -31.52 -5.50 6.77
CA ILE A 783 -32.62 -5.51 7.76
C ILE A 783 -33.93 -5.99 7.10
N TYR A 784 -34.65 -6.85 7.80
CA TYR A 784 -35.93 -7.42 7.38
C TYR A 784 -36.97 -7.29 8.49
N THR A 785 -38.14 -6.72 8.23
CA THR A 785 -39.18 -6.46 9.24
C THR A 785 -40.53 -7.03 8.82
N ALA A 786 -41.15 -7.85 9.67
CA ALA A 786 -42.48 -8.43 9.45
C ALA A 786 -43.63 -7.46 9.85
N PRO A 787 -44.38 -6.84 8.92
CA PRO A 787 -45.38 -5.82 9.25
C PRO A 787 -46.70 -6.38 9.80
N SER A 788 -46.99 -7.68 9.61
CA SER A 788 -48.04 -8.38 10.36
C SER A 788 -47.60 -8.79 11.77
N GLY A 789 -46.29 -8.69 12.06
CA GLY A 789 -45.68 -8.99 13.34
C GLY A 789 -45.04 -10.38 13.44
N SER A 790 -45.16 -11.26 12.45
CA SER A 790 -44.60 -12.62 12.49
C SER A 790 -43.83 -12.94 11.21
N PHE A 791 -42.70 -13.67 11.31
CA PHE A 791 -42.08 -14.31 10.14
C PHE A 791 -42.34 -15.82 10.13
N LEU A 792 -42.59 -16.35 8.94
CA LEU A 792 -42.71 -17.77 8.64
C LEU A 792 -41.55 -18.21 7.74
N ILE A 793 -41.10 -19.45 7.90
CA ILE A 793 -40.31 -20.18 6.88
C ILE A 793 -41.05 -21.48 6.60
N GLN A 794 -41.88 -21.48 5.54
CA GLN A 794 -42.76 -22.59 5.19
C GLN A 794 -42.90 -22.76 3.67
N GLY A 795 -42.88 -24.01 3.20
CA GLY A 795 -43.14 -24.39 1.80
C GLY A 795 -41.89 -24.55 0.93
N GLY A 796 -40.73 -24.12 1.42
CA GLY A 796 -39.38 -24.40 0.92
C GLY A 796 -38.35 -23.70 1.81
N ASP A 797 -37.09 -24.10 1.73
CA ASP A 797 -35.99 -23.53 2.51
C ASP A 797 -35.78 -22.03 2.22
N LEU A 798 -35.17 -21.31 3.16
CA LEU A 798 -34.71 -19.93 2.99
C LEU A 798 -33.21 -19.94 2.68
N THR A 799 -32.78 -19.29 1.60
CA THR A 799 -31.36 -19.07 1.30
C THR A 799 -30.94 -17.67 1.73
N LEU A 800 -29.84 -17.56 2.47
CA LEU A 800 -29.17 -16.30 2.79
C LEU A 800 -27.85 -16.23 2.02
N ASP A 801 -27.75 -15.22 1.17
CA ASP A 801 -26.69 -15.06 0.18
C ASP A 801 -25.84 -13.84 0.53
N ALA A 802 -24.62 -14.08 1.02
CA ALA A 802 -23.67 -13.03 1.37
C ALA A 802 -23.13 -12.26 0.15
N GLN A 803 -23.37 -12.76 -1.07
CA GLN A 803 -22.81 -12.27 -2.34
C GLN A 803 -21.28 -12.39 -2.48
N GLY A 804 -20.59 -12.77 -1.40
CA GLY A 804 -19.15 -13.02 -1.28
C GLY A 804 -18.63 -12.58 0.11
N ASN A 805 -19.22 -11.53 0.67
CA ASN A 805 -18.82 -10.90 1.93
C ASN A 805 -19.04 -11.79 3.17
N GLN A 806 -17.96 -12.31 3.74
CA GLN A 806 -18.03 -13.09 5.00
C GLN A 806 -18.57 -12.28 6.19
N ASN A 807 -18.44 -10.95 6.17
CA ASN A 807 -18.96 -10.04 7.20
C ASN A 807 -20.41 -9.59 6.93
N ALA A 808 -21.10 -10.21 5.96
CA ALA A 808 -22.52 -9.96 5.69
C ALA A 808 -23.40 -10.22 6.92
N VAL A 809 -24.28 -9.27 7.24
CA VAL A 809 -25.19 -9.31 8.39
C VAL A 809 -26.66 -9.36 7.95
N TRP A 810 -27.46 -10.15 8.67
CA TRP A 810 -28.91 -10.23 8.53
C TRP A 810 -29.61 -9.93 9.85
N VAL A 811 -30.56 -8.99 9.84
CA VAL A 811 -31.35 -8.64 11.03
C VAL A 811 -32.84 -8.85 10.73
N PHE A 812 -33.39 -9.97 11.22
CA PHE A 812 -34.82 -10.30 11.09
C PHE A 812 -35.60 -9.82 12.33
N GLN A 813 -36.49 -8.86 12.13
CA GLN A 813 -37.29 -8.19 13.15
C GLN A 813 -38.75 -8.59 13.05
N MET A 814 -39.34 -9.06 14.15
CA MET A 814 -40.76 -9.39 14.20
C MET A 814 -41.38 -9.06 15.56
N ALA A 815 -42.53 -8.38 15.56
CA ALA A 815 -43.19 -7.92 16.78
C ALA A 815 -43.80 -9.04 17.65
N THR A 816 -43.88 -10.27 17.12
CA THR A 816 -44.39 -11.47 17.79
C THR A 816 -43.52 -12.69 17.44
N THR A 817 -44.04 -13.66 16.68
CA THR A 817 -43.48 -15.00 16.57
C THR A 817 -42.64 -15.26 15.32
N LEU A 818 -41.61 -16.09 15.48
CA LEU A 818 -40.94 -16.80 14.38
C LEU A 818 -41.49 -18.23 14.28
N THR A 819 -41.81 -18.72 13.08
CA THR A 819 -42.19 -20.13 12.86
C THR A 819 -41.46 -20.73 11.66
N VAL A 820 -40.62 -21.73 11.92
CA VAL A 820 -39.89 -22.50 10.90
C VAL A 820 -40.46 -23.91 10.86
N GLY A 821 -40.74 -24.44 9.66
CA GLY A 821 -41.34 -25.76 9.49
C GLY A 821 -42.87 -25.75 9.40
N GLY A 822 -43.42 -26.76 8.72
CA GLY A 822 -44.86 -27.02 8.68
C GLY A 822 -45.36 -27.82 9.91
N PRO A 823 -46.69 -27.89 10.13
CA PRO A 823 -47.25 -28.70 11.21
C PRO A 823 -47.21 -30.20 10.87
N GLY A 824 -46.26 -30.93 11.46
CA GLY A 824 -46.06 -32.37 11.29
C GLY A 824 -44.62 -32.71 10.86
N ALA A 825 -44.24 -33.98 10.97
CA ALA A 825 -42.88 -34.44 10.66
C ALA A 825 -42.51 -34.39 9.16
N ASP A 826 -43.49 -34.24 8.27
CA ASP A 826 -43.28 -34.35 6.82
C ASP A 826 -42.67 -33.09 6.16
N PHE A 827 -42.54 -31.95 6.87
CA PHE A 827 -42.15 -30.65 6.28
C PHE A 827 -41.24 -29.74 7.16
N PRO A 828 -40.09 -30.23 7.70
CA PRO A 828 -39.06 -29.32 8.21
C PRO A 828 -38.57 -28.36 7.11
N GLN A 829 -38.15 -27.16 7.49
CA GLN A 829 -37.45 -26.21 6.59
C GLN A 829 -36.07 -25.87 7.18
N SER A 830 -35.15 -25.44 6.33
CA SER A 830 -33.80 -25.03 6.70
C SER A 830 -33.53 -23.58 6.32
N VAL A 831 -32.50 -23.00 6.94
CA VAL A 831 -31.81 -21.80 6.47
C VAL A 831 -30.50 -22.26 5.83
N VAL A 832 -30.38 -22.04 4.53
CA VAL A 832 -29.20 -22.37 3.71
C VAL A 832 -28.33 -21.12 3.60
N LEU A 833 -27.03 -21.28 3.76
CA LEU A 833 -26.05 -20.19 3.67
C LEU A 833 -25.26 -20.35 2.37
N THR A 834 -25.06 -19.28 1.61
CA THR A 834 -24.28 -19.28 0.37
C THR A 834 -23.31 -18.11 0.29
N ASN A 835 -22.26 -18.27 -0.51
CA ASN A 835 -21.31 -17.21 -0.91
C ASN A 835 -20.67 -16.47 0.28
N GLY A 836 -20.25 -17.19 1.32
CA GLY A 836 -19.59 -16.64 2.51
C GLY A 836 -20.50 -16.32 3.71
N ALA A 837 -21.82 -16.52 3.61
CA ALA A 837 -22.76 -16.17 4.67
C ALA A 837 -22.47 -16.96 5.98
N GLN A 838 -22.14 -16.26 7.07
CA GLN A 838 -21.80 -16.87 8.36
C GLN A 838 -22.96 -16.90 9.36
N ALA A 839 -23.07 -18.00 10.10
CA ALA A 839 -24.10 -18.17 11.14
C ALA A 839 -24.03 -17.12 12.27
N LYS A 840 -22.84 -16.62 12.62
CA LYS A 840 -22.66 -15.62 13.69
C LYS A 840 -23.30 -14.26 13.37
N ASN A 841 -23.36 -13.88 12.09
CA ASN A 841 -23.84 -12.59 11.62
C ASN A 841 -25.35 -12.56 11.32
N ILE A 842 -26.10 -13.61 11.67
CA ILE A 842 -27.54 -13.74 11.40
C ILE A 842 -28.31 -13.63 12.72
N PHE A 843 -29.19 -12.64 12.83
CA PHE A 843 -29.91 -12.31 14.06
C PHE A 843 -31.43 -12.36 13.87
N TRP A 844 -32.13 -13.02 14.78
CA TRP A 844 -33.60 -13.10 14.80
C TRP A 844 -34.14 -12.44 16.08
N GLN A 845 -34.63 -11.22 15.95
CA GLN A 845 -35.24 -10.41 17.01
C GLN A 845 -36.75 -10.75 17.08
N VAL A 846 -37.13 -11.58 18.06
CA VAL A 846 -38.46 -12.18 18.17
C VAL A 846 -39.26 -11.59 19.33
N GLY A 847 -40.23 -10.73 19.02
CA GLY A 847 -41.02 -9.97 19.99
C GLY A 847 -41.89 -10.79 20.94
N SER A 848 -42.17 -12.06 20.62
CA SER A 848 -42.70 -13.05 21.57
C SER A 848 -41.92 -14.36 21.49
N ALA A 849 -42.47 -15.42 20.87
CA ALA A 849 -41.92 -16.77 20.93
C ALA A 849 -41.51 -17.34 19.56
N ALA A 850 -40.41 -18.09 19.53
CA ALA A 850 -39.93 -18.79 18.33
C ALA A 850 -40.28 -20.28 18.37
N THR A 851 -40.77 -20.83 17.25
CA THR A 851 -41.01 -22.28 17.07
C THR A 851 -40.22 -22.77 15.86
N ILE A 852 -39.27 -23.68 16.08
CA ILE A 852 -38.32 -24.17 15.07
C ILE A 852 -38.54 -25.66 14.81
N ASN A 853 -38.92 -25.99 13.58
CA ASN A 853 -39.16 -27.36 13.06
C ASN A 853 -39.84 -28.28 14.07
N ALA A 854 -41.09 -27.92 14.43
CA ALA A 854 -41.88 -28.64 15.44
C ALA A 854 -42.08 -30.15 15.15
N GLY A 855 -41.86 -30.61 13.90
CA GLY A 855 -41.90 -32.01 13.51
C GLY A 855 -40.56 -32.78 13.62
N GLY A 856 -39.47 -32.13 14.05
CA GLY A 856 -38.11 -32.67 13.91
C GLY A 856 -37.51 -32.38 12.53
N GLY A 857 -36.20 -32.60 12.38
CA GLY A 857 -35.46 -32.38 11.13
C GLY A 857 -35.13 -30.92 10.79
N GLY A 858 -34.29 -30.73 9.75
CA GLY A 858 -33.91 -29.43 9.19
C GLY A 858 -32.81 -28.68 9.97
N ASN A 859 -32.18 -27.71 9.30
CA ASN A 859 -31.05 -26.95 9.85
C ASN A 859 -31.39 -25.46 9.97
N MET A 860 -31.44 -24.93 11.18
CA MET A 860 -31.63 -23.52 11.48
C MET A 860 -30.27 -22.82 11.62
N LYS A 861 -30.21 -21.53 11.25
CA LYS A 861 -28.97 -20.71 11.33
C LYS A 861 -29.24 -19.40 12.07
N GLY A 862 -28.28 -18.96 12.89
CA GLY A 862 -28.28 -17.63 13.51
C GLY A 862 -28.65 -17.58 14.99
N THR A 863 -28.40 -16.42 15.58
CA THR A 863 -28.72 -16.07 16.97
C THR A 863 -30.19 -15.66 17.08
N ILE A 864 -31.01 -16.51 17.71
CA ILE A 864 -32.42 -16.24 18.01
C ILE A 864 -32.53 -15.62 19.40
N ILE A 865 -33.12 -14.43 19.50
CA ILE A 865 -33.38 -13.75 20.77
C ILE A 865 -34.89 -13.46 20.90
N ALA A 866 -35.54 -14.13 21.86
CA ALA A 866 -37.01 -14.18 21.99
C ALA A 866 -37.51 -13.77 23.39
N GLN A 867 -38.53 -12.91 23.48
CA GLN A 867 -39.08 -12.51 24.79
C GLN A 867 -39.77 -13.66 25.53
N ASP A 868 -40.66 -14.38 24.84
CA ASP A 868 -41.63 -15.33 25.41
C ASP A 868 -41.28 -16.82 25.15
N GLY A 869 -40.06 -17.12 24.68
CA GLY A 869 -39.50 -18.47 24.66
C GLY A 869 -39.05 -18.97 23.29
N VAL A 870 -38.32 -20.09 23.29
CA VAL A 870 -37.92 -20.81 22.06
C VAL A 870 -38.30 -22.28 22.21
N SER A 871 -38.95 -22.85 21.19
CA SER A 871 -39.33 -24.28 21.15
C SER A 871 -38.75 -24.93 19.89
N ILE A 872 -37.89 -25.93 20.06
CA ILE A 872 -37.21 -26.62 18.96
C ILE A 872 -37.62 -28.09 18.94
N SER A 873 -38.22 -28.54 17.83
CA SER A 873 -38.91 -29.85 17.75
C SER A 873 -40.05 -29.99 18.79
N THR A 874 -40.68 -31.16 18.83
CA THR A 874 -41.70 -31.54 19.84
C THR A 874 -41.54 -32.99 20.26
N ALA A 875 -42.12 -33.34 21.42
CA ALA A 875 -41.92 -34.63 22.08
C ALA A 875 -42.40 -35.81 21.22
N GLY A 876 -41.49 -36.75 20.94
CA GLY A 876 -41.75 -37.98 20.18
C GLY A 876 -41.18 -38.01 18.76
N ASN A 877 -40.69 -36.89 18.22
CA ASN A 877 -39.94 -36.89 16.96
C ASN A 877 -38.51 -37.38 17.20
N VAL A 878 -37.97 -38.17 16.26
CA VAL A 878 -36.62 -38.76 16.36
C VAL A 878 -35.60 -38.06 15.46
N ASP A 879 -36.06 -37.35 14.45
CA ASP A 879 -35.23 -36.66 13.47
C ASP A 879 -34.63 -35.38 14.06
N ILE A 880 -33.30 -35.28 14.03
CA ILE A 880 -32.55 -34.22 14.70
C ILE A 880 -32.81 -32.87 14.03
N VAL A 881 -33.07 -31.85 14.84
CA VAL A 881 -33.01 -30.44 14.40
C VAL A 881 -31.62 -29.89 14.72
N THR A 882 -30.93 -29.34 13.73
CA THR A 882 -29.67 -28.63 13.94
C THR A 882 -29.93 -27.13 14.09
N LEU A 883 -29.24 -26.47 15.00
CA LEU A 883 -29.16 -25.00 15.10
C LEU A 883 -27.68 -24.61 15.16
N ASP A 884 -27.16 -24.06 14.06
CA ASP A 884 -25.84 -23.42 14.07
C ASP A 884 -26.05 -21.94 14.39
N GLY A 885 -25.83 -21.56 15.65
CA GLY A 885 -26.38 -20.35 16.23
C GLY A 885 -26.74 -20.51 17.70
N ARG A 886 -27.74 -19.74 18.16
CA ARG A 886 -28.08 -19.61 19.59
C ARG A 886 -29.58 -19.53 19.81
N ALA A 887 -30.09 -20.10 20.91
CA ALA A 887 -31.49 -20.08 21.30
C ALA A 887 -31.68 -19.33 22.63
N LEU A 888 -31.74 -18.00 22.59
CA LEU A 888 -31.78 -17.14 23.76
C LEU A 888 -33.22 -16.68 24.04
N SER A 889 -33.75 -16.98 25.24
CA SER A 889 -34.99 -16.37 25.73
C SER A 889 -34.74 -15.45 26.91
N LEU A 890 -35.33 -14.25 26.85
CA LEU A 890 -35.12 -13.19 27.84
C LEU A 890 -35.95 -13.37 29.11
N THR A 891 -37.17 -13.92 29.00
CA THR A 891 -38.10 -14.05 30.14
C THR A 891 -38.57 -15.49 30.40
N ALA A 892 -38.93 -16.23 29.34
CA ALA A 892 -39.55 -17.55 29.42
C ALA A 892 -38.53 -18.68 29.24
N SER A 893 -39.02 -19.90 29.01
CA SER A 893 -38.18 -21.09 28.89
C SER A 893 -37.75 -21.37 27.46
N VAL A 894 -36.65 -22.11 27.32
CA VAL A 894 -36.30 -22.79 26.08
C VAL A 894 -36.65 -24.27 26.23
N THR A 895 -37.30 -24.85 25.21
CA THR A 895 -37.66 -26.27 25.18
C THR A 895 -37.16 -26.93 23.90
N MET A 896 -36.61 -28.14 24.01
CA MET A 896 -35.95 -28.82 22.91
C MET A 896 -36.11 -30.35 22.95
N VAL A 897 -36.08 -30.99 21.77
CA VAL A 897 -36.21 -32.45 21.62
C VAL A 897 -35.32 -32.93 20.48
N ASN A 898 -34.30 -33.74 20.80
CA ASN A 898 -33.33 -34.27 19.84
C ASN A 898 -32.73 -33.14 18.99
N THR A 899 -32.15 -32.15 19.67
CA THR A 899 -31.65 -30.92 19.05
C THR A 899 -30.15 -30.81 19.23
N VAL A 900 -29.42 -30.59 18.13
CA VAL A 900 -27.99 -30.26 18.17
C VAL A 900 -27.86 -28.74 18.02
N ILE A 901 -27.29 -28.07 19.01
CA ILE A 901 -26.98 -26.65 18.97
C ILE A 901 -25.46 -26.50 18.88
N ASN A 902 -24.97 -25.78 17.86
CA ASN A 902 -23.57 -25.46 17.66
C ASN A 902 -23.40 -23.94 17.82
N VAL A 903 -22.74 -23.49 18.89
CA VAL A 903 -22.41 -22.08 19.07
C VAL A 903 -21.35 -21.68 18.03
N PRO A 904 -21.57 -20.61 17.24
CA PRO A 904 -20.55 -20.09 16.34
C PRO A 904 -19.31 -19.62 17.10
N ALA A 905 -18.13 -19.78 16.49
CA ALA A 905 -16.96 -19.03 16.92
C ALA A 905 -17.15 -17.56 16.52
N GLU A 906 -17.08 -16.66 17.50
CA GLU A 906 -17.08 -15.21 17.27
C GLU A 906 -15.76 -14.76 16.64
#